data_AF-G9A2P8-F1
#
_entry.id   AF-G9A2P8-F1
#
_cell.length_a   1.000
_cell.length_b   1.000
_cell.length_c   1.000
_cell.angle_alpha   90.00
_cell.angle_beta   90.00
_cell.angle_gamma   90.00
#
_symmetry.space_group_name_H-M   'P 1'
#
loop_
_entity.id
_entity.type
_entity.pdbx_description
1 polymer ?
#
loop_
_entity_poly.entity_id
_entity_poly.type
_entity_poly.pdbx_seq_one_letter_code
_entity_poly.pdbx_strand_id
1 'polypeptide(L)'
;MTLKQRIKRFLAWTAATVVGLAVVAVVGAVLIVRALVEPDADAFGTVEDEAKRAGLSRSDFRAAAEPYFAAMDKGLLLPPAPGADYPAEIRQVAEATGLEPEAVRQAAIRGQNAWIVWTGGNDRFWDFAARTAIGSFDLLKIISSPPKQAYGRWNRWRWLGLVNEPCFDQAKAPDKHGLWLDERLEDCAPDPFGGNEAADARHPGVVIGARGKSEWLKGETMPAGSYYGKPSGVVGLRLFPNPDFDAEAAKKWDPVRYYNDEKYYNDKDLVRPYRVGMSCAFCHVGPNPINPPKDPEKPDWTELSSNPGAQYFWVERIFFWNTQPRKEAGEPAPNEGNFLFQLFHTNPPGSLDTSLVSTDYMNNPRTMNAVYEVAARLGIAAGPGHERLEGGERDNKQFQDYPQTSALSSLYDEGSGDVASMRVLKDGADSVGTLGALNRVYLNIGLFSEEWLLHFRPFLGGQKISPIRIADAQKNSAYWGATEDMTADMAIFFLVTARADRLADAPGGAAHLAARASGTVERGKVVFAENCAACHSSKQPVPPAEFGVDNGICTGGGAGPRYRECWDRYWTWAQSAEFKKGMVDLVTGRDAAGRETFLDGNYLSTERRVPIDVVGTNACSALATNGLSGDIWDNFTSSSYKSLPPPRELAVNHPVSGATMPLKSLGNGRGYLRPPSLVSLWSTAPFFLNNSLGHEDSHYQGTYDVAAYGGAGAAYGASCPAADPNDPYLPCVENRLAVFDRSIRQLLSPATRRTDDMTTAPVPGYTYRTSAPSCLIVPAGYMPDGVRRFAGPLNRLAGWAFAPDGSLHLGPFPKGFPVNALANTKLLPDNDEDDMLAHYKRLISASPTLIGAFAKLGGQCSPEELSNPTVQAHAEKVVRETGLIDALVGLSKCPDYVVNRGHLFGADLSSSDKEALIAYLKQF
;
A
#
# COMPACT_ATOMS: atom_id res chain seq x y z
N MET A 1 42.87 -35.79 52.65
CA MET A 1 42.63 -35.40 51.25
C MET A 1 43.96 -34.97 50.63
N THR A 2 44.40 -35.59 49.55
CA THR A 2 45.68 -35.26 48.89
C THR A 2 45.58 -33.93 48.12
N LEU A 3 46.71 -33.24 47.87
CA LEU A 3 46.75 -31.98 47.09
C LEU A 3 46.03 -32.12 45.74
N LYS A 4 46.19 -33.29 45.10
CA LYS A 4 45.52 -33.67 43.85
C LYS A 4 43.99 -33.69 43.96
N GLN A 5 43.45 -34.14 45.10
CA GLN A 5 42.01 -34.12 45.37
C GLN A 5 41.47 -32.70 45.63
N ARG A 6 42.26 -31.81 46.25
CA ARG A 6 41.87 -30.40 46.47
C ARG A 6 41.83 -29.62 45.15
N ILE A 7 42.83 -29.81 44.28
CA ILE A 7 42.86 -29.20 42.94
C ILE A 7 41.69 -29.70 42.08
N LYS A 8 41.39 -31.01 42.09
CA LYS A 8 40.25 -31.56 41.35
C LYS A 8 38.91 -31.01 41.84
N ARG A 9 38.74 -30.84 43.16
CA ARG A 9 37.54 -30.21 43.75
C ARG A 9 37.43 -28.72 43.38
N PHE A 10 38.53 -27.98 43.44
CA PHE A 10 38.57 -26.56 43.07
C PHE A 10 38.23 -26.37 41.58
N LEU A 11 38.87 -27.12 40.68
CA LEU A 11 38.56 -27.08 39.25
C LEU A 11 37.11 -27.48 38.96
N ALA A 12 36.58 -28.50 39.65
CA ALA A 12 35.17 -28.88 39.51
C ALA A 12 34.21 -27.79 40.01
N TRP A 13 34.53 -27.12 41.12
CA TRP A 13 33.75 -25.98 41.64
C TRP A 13 33.82 -24.77 40.72
N THR A 14 35.00 -24.43 40.21
CA THR A 14 35.17 -23.33 39.24
C THR A 14 34.42 -23.64 37.95
N ALA A 15 34.53 -24.86 37.41
CA ALA A 15 33.76 -25.28 36.25
C ALA A 15 32.26 -25.24 36.50
N ALA A 16 31.77 -25.75 37.64
CA ALA A 16 30.36 -25.70 38.01
C ALA A 16 29.86 -24.25 38.20
N THR A 17 30.69 -23.36 38.74
CA THR A 17 30.36 -21.93 38.90
C THR A 17 30.31 -21.22 37.55
N VAL A 18 31.26 -21.49 36.65
CA VAL A 18 31.26 -20.96 35.28
C VAL A 18 30.04 -21.47 34.51
N VAL A 19 29.71 -22.76 34.61
CA VAL A 19 28.50 -23.33 34.02
C VAL A 19 27.24 -22.69 34.62
N GLY A 20 27.18 -22.52 35.95
CA GLY A 20 26.06 -21.86 36.62
C GLY A 20 25.87 -20.41 36.17
N LEU A 21 26.95 -19.63 36.07
CA LEU A 21 26.93 -18.25 35.56
C LEU A 21 26.54 -18.19 34.08
N ALA A 22 27.02 -19.14 33.26
CA ALA A 22 26.63 -19.24 31.86
C ALA A 22 25.13 -19.55 31.72
N VAL A 23 24.59 -20.47 32.53
CA VAL A 23 23.15 -20.76 32.55
C VAL A 23 22.35 -19.53 32.97
N VAL A 24 22.75 -18.82 34.02
CA VAL A 24 22.08 -17.57 34.45
C VAL A 24 22.13 -16.51 33.35
N ALA A 25 23.27 -16.34 32.68
CA ALA A 25 23.40 -15.40 31.56
C ALA A 25 22.51 -15.78 30.37
N VAL A 26 22.44 -17.07 30.03
CA VAL A 26 21.56 -17.58 28.97
C VAL A 26 20.09 -17.38 29.33
N VAL A 27 19.67 -17.73 30.55
CA VAL A 27 18.30 -17.51 31.04
C VAL A 27 17.97 -16.01 31.02
N GLY A 28 18.88 -15.15 31.50
CA GLY A 28 18.72 -13.71 31.44
C GLY A 28 18.57 -13.19 30.00
N ALA A 29 19.41 -13.66 29.07
CA ALA A 29 19.32 -13.30 27.66
C ALA A 29 18.00 -13.77 27.02
N VAL A 30 17.52 -14.98 27.34
CA VAL A 30 16.23 -15.49 26.87
C VAL A 30 15.08 -14.64 27.41
N LEU A 31 15.10 -14.25 28.68
CA LEU A 31 14.08 -13.39 29.26
C LEU A 31 14.08 -11.99 28.63
N ILE A 32 15.26 -11.42 28.34
CA ILE A 32 15.39 -10.13 27.64
C ILE A 32 14.87 -10.24 26.21
N VAL A 33 15.29 -11.27 25.45
CA VAL A 33 14.80 -11.49 24.09
C VAL A 33 13.29 -11.67 24.08
N ARG A 34 12.74 -12.46 25.03
CA ARG A 34 11.30 -12.62 25.18
C ARG A 34 10.60 -11.29 25.45
N ALA A 35 11.10 -10.48 26.39
CA ALA A 35 10.53 -9.16 26.67
C ALA A 35 10.66 -8.18 25.48
N LEU A 36 11.65 -8.37 24.62
CA LEU A 36 11.83 -7.60 23.39
C LEU A 36 11.02 -8.15 22.21
N VAL A 37 10.49 -9.37 22.26
CA VAL A 37 9.77 -9.98 21.13
C VAL A 37 8.28 -10.07 21.42
N GLU A 38 7.88 -10.43 22.64
CA GLU A 38 6.47 -10.56 22.98
C GLU A 38 5.84 -9.17 23.19
N PRO A 39 4.61 -8.94 22.69
CA PRO A 39 3.87 -7.72 22.99
C PRO A 39 3.41 -7.69 24.46
N ASP A 40 3.11 -6.50 24.97
CA ASP A 40 2.51 -6.30 26.29
C ASP A 40 1.00 -6.62 26.23
N ALA A 41 0.68 -7.92 26.29
CA ALA A 41 -0.69 -8.40 26.15
C ALA A 41 -1.65 -7.92 27.25
N ASP A 42 -1.12 -7.50 28.41
CA ASP A 42 -1.93 -6.97 29.51
C ASP A 42 -2.53 -5.58 29.17
N ALA A 43 -1.94 -4.87 28.20
CA ALA A 43 -2.44 -3.58 27.73
C ALA A 43 -3.59 -3.71 26.71
N PHE A 44 -3.76 -4.88 26.09
CA PHE A 44 -4.72 -5.06 24.99
C PHE A 44 -6.18 -4.82 25.43
N GLY A 45 -6.93 -4.06 24.65
CA GLY A 45 -8.34 -3.74 24.89
C GLY A 45 -8.58 -2.85 26.12
N THR A 46 -7.52 -2.22 26.64
CA THR A 46 -7.58 -1.32 27.81
C THR A 46 -7.37 0.15 27.45
N VAL A 47 -6.85 0.45 26.25
CA VAL A 47 -6.50 1.81 25.85
C VAL A 47 -7.64 2.45 25.07
N GLU A 48 -8.01 3.66 25.47
CA GLU A 48 -9.01 4.49 24.80
C GLU A 48 -8.37 5.45 23.79
N ASP A 49 -9.07 5.73 22.69
CA ASP A 49 -8.64 6.75 21.74
C ASP A 49 -8.71 8.18 22.31
N GLU A 50 -8.01 9.13 21.67
CA GLU A 50 -7.99 10.53 22.12
C GLU A 50 -9.39 11.16 22.25
N ALA A 51 -10.34 10.79 21.39
CA ALA A 51 -11.72 11.29 21.46
C ALA A 51 -12.45 10.80 22.71
N LYS A 52 -12.38 9.51 23.00
CA LYS A 52 -13.03 8.91 24.17
C LYS A 52 -12.42 9.40 25.48
N ARG A 53 -11.09 9.59 25.51
CA ARG A 53 -10.40 10.24 26.65
C ARG A 53 -10.84 11.69 26.88
N ALA A 54 -11.29 12.38 25.83
CA ALA A 54 -11.89 13.70 25.92
C ALA A 54 -13.39 13.69 26.30
N GLY A 55 -13.95 12.51 26.60
CA GLY A 55 -15.36 12.33 26.96
C GLY A 55 -16.32 12.31 25.77
N LEU A 56 -15.81 12.15 24.55
CA LEU A 56 -16.62 12.06 23.33
C LEU A 56 -16.97 10.60 23.01
N SER A 57 -17.99 10.44 22.16
CA SER A 57 -18.54 9.18 21.71
C SER A 57 -18.71 9.19 20.19
N ARG A 58 -19.01 8.03 19.57
CA ARG A 58 -19.24 7.96 18.12
C ARG A 58 -20.32 8.94 17.62
N SER A 59 -21.33 9.27 18.44
CA SER A 59 -22.41 10.19 18.05
C SER A 59 -21.99 11.66 17.93
N ASP A 60 -20.82 12.02 18.45
CA ASP A 60 -20.27 13.37 18.34
C ASP A 60 -19.63 13.63 16.96
N PHE A 61 -19.37 12.57 16.19
CA PHE A 61 -18.75 12.63 14.87
C PHE A 61 -19.77 12.37 13.78
N ARG A 62 -20.48 13.42 13.37
CA ARG A 62 -21.49 13.31 12.30
C ARG A 62 -20.83 13.34 10.93
N ALA A 63 -21.30 12.47 10.04
CA ALA A 63 -20.89 12.46 8.64
C ALA A 63 -21.27 13.78 7.94
N ALA A 64 -20.28 14.42 7.32
CA ALA A 64 -20.45 15.64 6.54
C ALA A 64 -21.30 15.39 5.28
N ALA A 65 -22.28 16.25 5.01
CA ALA A 65 -23.24 16.13 3.91
C ALA A 65 -23.09 17.21 2.83
N GLU A 66 -22.04 18.01 2.93
CA GLU A 66 -21.74 19.11 2.02
C GLU A 66 -21.25 18.55 0.68
N PRO A 67 -21.84 18.95 -0.47
CA PRO A 67 -21.51 18.40 -1.79
C PRO A 67 -20.22 19.02 -2.37
N TYR A 68 -19.19 19.22 -1.55
CA TYR A 68 -17.97 19.94 -1.93
C TYR A 68 -17.17 19.23 -3.02
N PHE A 69 -17.15 17.88 -2.99
CA PHE A 69 -16.45 17.05 -3.98
C PHE A 69 -17.38 16.51 -5.09
N ALA A 70 -18.64 16.95 -5.15
CA ALA A 70 -19.65 16.36 -6.03
C ALA A 70 -19.34 16.44 -7.53
N ALA A 71 -18.43 17.34 -7.92
CA ALA A 71 -17.93 17.50 -9.28
C ALA A 71 -16.89 16.45 -9.71
N MET A 72 -16.24 15.78 -8.75
CA MET A 72 -15.38 14.62 -9.01
C MET A 72 -16.20 13.43 -9.52
N ASP A 73 -15.53 12.34 -9.89
CA ASP A 73 -16.18 11.05 -10.17
C ASP A 73 -17.29 11.17 -11.22
N LYS A 74 -16.99 11.88 -12.32
CA LYS A 74 -17.88 12.17 -13.46
C LYS A 74 -19.05 13.12 -13.14
N GLY A 75 -19.02 13.80 -12.00
CA GLY A 75 -20.06 14.72 -11.58
C GLY A 75 -21.39 14.03 -11.25
N LEU A 76 -21.39 12.71 -11.00
CA LEU A 76 -22.61 11.93 -10.79
C LEU A 76 -23.41 12.36 -9.56
N LEU A 77 -22.78 13.07 -8.62
CA LEU A 77 -23.40 13.54 -7.38
C LEU A 77 -23.87 15.01 -7.43
N LEU A 78 -23.64 15.69 -8.56
CA LEU A 78 -24.20 17.01 -8.79
C LEU A 78 -25.75 16.93 -8.79
N PRO A 79 -26.44 17.96 -8.27
CA PRO A 79 -27.89 17.99 -8.35
C PRO A 79 -28.35 18.02 -9.81
N PRO A 80 -29.43 17.31 -10.17
CA PRO A 80 -29.99 17.40 -11.51
C PRO A 80 -30.48 18.84 -11.78
N ALA A 81 -30.48 19.24 -13.04
CA ALA A 81 -31.10 20.51 -13.43
C ALA A 81 -32.59 20.52 -13.02
N PRO A 82 -33.20 21.68 -12.71
CA PRO A 82 -34.61 21.74 -12.32
C PRO A 82 -35.51 21.04 -13.37
N GLY A 83 -36.25 20.02 -12.93
CA GLY A 83 -37.14 19.22 -13.78
C GLY A 83 -36.45 18.11 -14.61
N ALA A 84 -35.14 17.95 -14.49
CA ALA A 84 -34.41 16.82 -15.06
C ALA A 84 -34.43 15.61 -14.10
N ASP A 85 -34.33 14.41 -14.68
CA ASP A 85 -34.24 13.16 -13.92
C ASP A 85 -32.81 12.95 -13.36
N TYR A 86 -32.67 12.09 -12.35
CA TYR A 86 -31.38 11.70 -11.79
C TYR A 86 -30.58 10.83 -12.78
N PRO A 87 -29.23 10.85 -12.71
CA PRO A 87 -28.37 9.93 -13.45
C PRO A 87 -28.81 8.47 -13.31
N ALA A 88 -28.62 7.69 -14.37
CA ALA A 88 -29.05 6.29 -14.41
C ALA A 88 -28.42 5.46 -13.28
N GLU A 89 -27.20 5.79 -12.88
CA GLU A 89 -26.45 5.17 -11.80
C GLU A 89 -27.15 5.36 -10.45
N ILE A 90 -27.64 6.58 -10.17
CA ILE A 90 -28.41 6.86 -8.96
C ILE A 90 -29.74 6.10 -9.01
N ARG A 91 -30.43 6.09 -10.15
CA ARG A 91 -31.71 5.36 -10.31
C ARG A 91 -31.56 3.86 -10.13
N GLN A 92 -30.48 3.26 -10.64
CA GLN A 92 -30.18 1.84 -10.44
C GLN A 92 -29.97 1.50 -8.97
N VAL A 93 -29.24 2.34 -8.23
CA VAL A 93 -29.02 2.13 -6.80
C VAL A 93 -30.31 2.38 -6.01
N ALA A 94 -31.11 3.38 -6.38
CA ALA A 94 -32.42 3.64 -5.80
C ALA A 94 -33.35 2.44 -5.96
N GLU A 95 -33.41 1.85 -7.16
CA GLU A 95 -34.18 0.62 -7.43
C GLU A 95 -33.66 -0.56 -6.60
N ALA A 96 -32.34 -0.77 -6.55
CA ALA A 96 -31.74 -1.87 -5.81
C ALA A 96 -31.90 -1.75 -4.28
N THR A 97 -31.97 -0.53 -3.75
CA THR A 97 -32.04 -0.26 -2.30
C THR A 97 -33.45 0.05 -1.80
N GLY A 98 -34.38 0.38 -2.71
CA GLY A 98 -35.70 0.91 -2.36
C GLY A 98 -35.68 2.34 -1.82
N LEU A 99 -34.55 3.04 -1.91
CA LEU A 99 -34.42 4.43 -1.48
C LEU A 99 -34.87 5.39 -2.57
N GLU A 100 -35.35 6.57 -2.18
CA GLU A 100 -35.57 7.67 -3.12
C GLU A 100 -34.24 8.13 -3.77
N PRO A 101 -34.21 8.51 -5.06
CA PRO A 101 -32.99 8.96 -5.74
C PRO A 101 -32.21 10.05 -5.01
N GLU A 102 -32.88 11.02 -4.40
CA GLU A 102 -32.21 12.06 -3.60
C GLU A 102 -31.58 11.49 -2.32
N ALA A 103 -32.22 10.51 -1.68
CA ALA A 103 -31.66 9.86 -0.50
C ALA A 103 -30.39 9.07 -0.84
N VAL A 104 -30.38 8.40 -2.01
CA VAL A 104 -29.17 7.77 -2.56
C VAL A 104 -28.07 8.81 -2.81
N ARG A 105 -28.40 9.94 -3.46
CA ARG A 105 -27.42 11.01 -3.72
C ARG A 105 -26.82 11.55 -2.42
N GLN A 106 -27.65 11.82 -1.42
CA GLN A 106 -27.20 12.32 -0.12
C GLN A 106 -26.35 11.31 0.65
N ALA A 107 -26.71 10.02 0.62
CA ALA A 107 -25.87 8.96 1.18
C ALA A 107 -24.53 8.87 0.45
N ALA A 108 -24.53 8.92 -0.88
CA ALA A 108 -23.31 8.94 -1.67
C ALA A 108 -22.42 10.16 -1.37
N ILE A 109 -22.98 11.36 -1.13
CA ILE A 109 -22.20 12.54 -0.72
C ILE A 109 -21.53 12.33 0.64
N ARG A 110 -22.25 11.79 1.63
CA ARG A 110 -21.67 11.47 2.94
C ARG A 110 -20.56 10.43 2.82
N GLY A 111 -20.77 9.42 1.98
CA GLY A 111 -19.76 8.41 1.64
C GLY A 111 -18.53 8.99 0.94
N GLN A 112 -18.73 9.89 -0.03
CA GLN A 112 -17.65 10.60 -0.72
C GLN A 112 -16.83 11.43 0.26
N ASN A 113 -17.49 12.18 1.15
CA ASN A 113 -16.81 12.99 2.17
C ASN A 113 -16.04 12.11 3.17
N ALA A 114 -16.60 10.97 3.59
CA ALA A 114 -15.86 10.01 4.41
C ALA A 114 -14.59 9.53 3.67
N TRP A 115 -14.71 9.14 2.41
CA TRP A 115 -13.57 8.69 1.61
C TRP A 115 -12.48 9.76 1.40
N ILE A 116 -12.88 11.04 1.20
CA ILE A 116 -11.96 12.10 0.78
C ILE A 116 -11.36 12.92 1.93
N VAL A 117 -12.06 13.07 3.07
CA VAL A 117 -11.60 13.96 4.15
C VAL A 117 -11.62 13.36 5.56
N TRP A 118 -12.28 12.22 5.79
CA TRP A 118 -12.29 11.61 7.12
C TRP A 118 -10.93 10.97 7.42
N THR A 119 -10.30 11.39 8.52
CA THR A 119 -9.00 10.87 8.98
C THR A 119 -9.12 10.00 10.23
N GLY A 120 -10.25 10.05 10.94
CA GLY A 120 -10.51 9.23 12.14
C GLY A 120 -9.45 9.34 13.24
N GLY A 121 -8.90 10.55 13.45
CA GLY A 121 -7.88 10.80 14.49
C GLY A 121 -6.50 10.19 14.19
N ASN A 122 -6.26 9.72 12.96
CA ASN A 122 -4.97 9.12 12.60
C ASN A 122 -3.80 10.13 12.51
N ASP A 123 -4.05 11.43 12.73
CA ASP A 123 -2.99 12.44 12.85
C ASP A 123 -2.01 12.09 13.98
N ARG A 124 -2.49 11.38 15.01
CA ARG A 124 -1.64 10.78 16.04
C ARG A 124 -0.64 9.76 15.47
N PHE A 125 -1.10 8.84 14.62
CA PHE A 125 -0.24 7.81 14.05
C PHE A 125 0.86 8.41 13.18
N TRP A 126 0.50 9.35 12.31
CA TRP A 126 1.46 9.95 11.39
C TRP A 126 2.47 10.86 12.10
N ASP A 127 2.10 11.51 13.20
CA ASP A 127 3.07 12.18 14.08
C ASP A 127 3.99 11.18 14.79
N PHE A 128 3.46 10.04 15.28
CA PHE A 128 4.27 8.96 15.85
C PHE A 128 5.26 8.40 14.81
N ALA A 129 4.80 8.18 13.57
CA ALA A 129 5.64 7.70 12.48
C ALA A 129 6.80 8.67 12.21
N ALA A 130 6.51 9.97 12.16
CA ALA A 130 7.52 11.01 11.97
C ALA A 130 8.48 11.18 13.17
N ARG A 131 8.25 10.49 14.31
CA ARG A 131 9.18 10.40 15.46
C ARG A 131 9.88 9.04 15.60
N THR A 132 9.52 8.07 14.76
CA THR A 132 10.00 6.68 14.90
C THR A 132 10.62 6.13 13.61
N ALA A 133 10.29 6.68 12.45
CA ALA A 133 10.81 6.28 11.14
C ALA A 133 12.22 6.83 10.84
N ILE A 134 13.08 6.93 11.85
CA ILE A 134 14.54 7.05 11.67
C ILE A 134 14.96 8.29 10.85
N GLY A 135 14.14 9.35 10.87
CA GLY A 135 14.40 10.62 10.19
C GLY A 135 14.04 10.65 8.70
N SER A 136 13.60 9.53 8.11
CA SER A 136 13.22 9.48 6.70
C SER A 136 11.86 10.10 6.43
N PHE A 137 10.91 10.00 7.36
CA PHE A 137 9.51 10.35 7.13
C PHE A 137 9.05 11.58 7.92
N ASP A 138 8.41 12.55 7.27
CA ASP A 138 7.70 13.66 7.92
C ASP A 138 6.67 14.31 6.98
N LEU A 139 5.38 13.98 7.13
CA LEU A 139 4.31 14.55 6.28
C LEU A 139 4.20 16.07 6.37
N LEU A 140 4.56 16.68 7.50
CA LEU A 140 4.51 18.14 7.65
C LEU A 140 5.56 18.81 6.74
N LYS A 141 6.70 18.16 6.51
CA LYS A 141 7.68 18.59 5.49
C LYS A 141 7.21 18.29 4.07
N ILE A 142 6.54 17.16 3.85
CA ILE A 142 5.97 16.80 2.53
C ILE A 142 4.98 17.85 2.01
N ILE A 143 4.11 18.38 2.86
CA ILE A 143 3.14 19.40 2.47
C ILE A 143 3.73 20.83 2.44
N SER A 144 4.92 21.02 3.00
CA SER A 144 5.57 22.34 3.04
C SER A 144 6.31 22.67 1.74
N SER A 145 6.43 23.96 1.43
CA SER A 145 7.16 24.47 0.25
C SER A 145 8.26 25.50 0.61
N PRO A 146 9.23 25.20 1.51
CA PRO A 146 10.27 26.15 1.88
C PRO A 146 11.26 26.39 0.72
N PRO A 147 11.87 27.59 0.59
CA PRO A 147 12.61 27.98 -0.61
C PRO A 147 13.79 27.09 -1.06
N LYS A 148 14.38 26.29 -0.15
CA LYS A 148 15.54 25.43 -0.45
C LYS A 148 15.18 23.98 -0.82
N GLN A 149 13.90 23.62 -0.76
CA GLN A 149 13.45 22.26 -1.04
C GLN A 149 13.43 21.99 -2.54
N ALA A 150 13.74 20.76 -2.95
CA ALA A 150 13.77 20.36 -4.36
C ALA A 150 12.38 20.39 -5.02
N TYR A 151 11.32 20.40 -4.21
CA TYR A 151 9.95 20.46 -4.63
C TYR A 151 9.15 21.45 -3.79
N GLY A 152 8.03 21.89 -4.34
CA GLY A 152 6.98 22.65 -3.67
C GLY A 152 5.68 22.46 -4.43
N ARG A 153 4.68 23.29 -4.17
CA ARG A 153 3.39 23.21 -4.89
C ARG A 153 3.54 23.28 -6.43
N TRP A 154 4.52 24.03 -6.94
CA TRP A 154 4.73 24.26 -8.38
C TRP A 154 5.20 23.04 -9.20
N ASN A 155 5.68 21.97 -8.55
CA ASN A 155 6.06 20.70 -9.18
C ASN A 155 5.69 19.48 -8.33
N ARG A 156 4.73 19.62 -7.40
CA ARG A 156 4.43 18.58 -6.41
C ARG A 156 3.92 17.32 -7.09
N TRP A 157 3.09 17.46 -8.11
CA TRP A 157 2.62 16.34 -8.91
C TRP A 157 3.79 15.66 -9.63
N ARG A 158 4.61 16.42 -10.35
CA ARG A 158 5.72 15.83 -11.11
C ARG A 158 6.78 15.18 -10.21
N TRP A 159 7.07 15.80 -9.06
CA TRP A 159 8.10 15.32 -8.14
C TRP A 159 7.61 14.19 -7.24
N LEU A 160 6.44 14.31 -6.62
CA LEU A 160 5.91 13.36 -5.63
C LEU A 160 4.75 12.50 -6.16
N GLY A 161 4.04 12.94 -7.19
CA GLY A 161 2.80 12.29 -7.62
C GLY A 161 1.61 12.60 -6.72
N LEU A 162 1.73 13.63 -5.88
CA LEU A 162 0.66 14.08 -4.99
C LEU A 162 -0.22 15.10 -5.71
N VAL A 163 -1.52 15.01 -5.49
CA VAL A 163 -2.52 15.90 -6.09
C VAL A 163 -2.61 17.18 -5.25
N ASN A 164 -2.33 18.32 -5.87
CA ASN A 164 -2.59 19.63 -5.28
C ASN A 164 -4.09 19.83 -5.12
N GLU A 165 -4.53 20.31 -3.95
CA GLU A 165 -5.92 20.68 -3.75
C GLU A 165 -6.26 21.91 -4.62
N PRO A 166 -7.35 21.87 -5.41
CA PRO A 166 -7.87 23.05 -6.08
C PRO A 166 -8.12 24.19 -5.09
N CYS A 167 -8.10 25.45 -5.55
CA CYS A 167 -8.28 26.65 -4.71
C CYS A 167 -7.13 26.99 -3.72
N PHE A 168 -5.93 26.47 -3.95
CA PHE A 168 -4.73 26.83 -3.18
C PHE A 168 -3.63 27.43 -4.07
N ASP A 169 -2.84 28.34 -3.51
CA ASP A 169 -1.56 28.81 -4.05
C ASP A 169 -0.41 28.40 -3.11
N GLN A 170 0.82 28.46 -3.62
CA GLN A 170 1.99 28.20 -2.79
C GLN A 170 2.14 29.27 -1.69
N ALA A 171 2.61 28.85 -0.53
CA ALA A 171 3.01 29.75 0.56
C ALA A 171 3.94 30.88 0.07
N LYS A 172 3.57 32.14 0.33
CA LYS A 172 4.40 33.31 0.00
C LYS A 172 5.31 33.72 1.16
N ALA A 173 4.89 33.37 2.37
CA ALA A 173 5.62 33.60 3.61
C ALA A 173 5.36 32.40 4.55
N PRO A 174 6.20 32.20 5.58
CA PRO A 174 5.89 31.23 6.60
C PRO A 174 4.66 31.64 7.43
N ASP A 175 3.91 30.65 7.91
CA ASP A 175 2.78 30.83 8.82
C ASP A 175 3.22 31.33 10.21
N LYS A 176 2.27 31.50 11.14
CA LYS A 176 2.55 31.95 12.52
C LYS A 176 3.53 31.06 13.30
N HIS A 177 3.75 29.82 12.87
CA HIS A 177 4.71 28.89 13.45
C HIS A 177 6.00 28.78 12.64
N GLY A 178 6.16 29.55 11.57
CA GLY A 178 7.36 29.49 10.72
C GLY A 178 7.31 28.45 9.60
N LEU A 179 6.16 27.82 9.35
CA LEU A 179 5.99 26.75 8.36
C LEU A 179 5.51 27.27 7.02
N TRP A 180 5.98 26.69 5.91
CA TRP A 180 5.66 27.13 4.55
C TRP A 180 4.49 26.32 3.97
N LEU A 181 3.29 26.51 4.50
CA LEU A 181 2.09 25.76 4.15
C LEU A 181 1.28 26.48 3.06
N ASP A 182 0.73 25.74 2.10
CA ASP A 182 -0.05 26.31 0.99
C ASP A 182 -1.24 27.16 1.49
N GLU A 183 -1.53 28.24 0.78
CA GLU A 183 -2.52 29.25 1.16
C GLU A 183 -3.77 29.12 0.30
N ARG A 184 -4.96 29.10 0.93
CA ARG A 184 -6.22 29.08 0.19
C ARG A 184 -6.45 30.42 -0.50
N LEU A 185 -6.93 30.39 -1.74
CA LEU A 185 -7.27 31.59 -2.50
C LEU A 185 -8.50 32.32 -1.90
N GLU A 186 -8.46 33.66 -1.87
CA GLU A 186 -9.51 34.50 -1.28
C GLU A 186 -10.83 34.47 -2.05
N ASP A 187 -10.80 34.24 -3.37
CA ASP A 187 -11.96 34.17 -4.25
C ASP A 187 -12.65 32.80 -4.25
N CYS A 188 -12.05 31.81 -3.58
CA CYS A 188 -12.65 30.49 -3.41
C CYS A 188 -13.56 30.43 -2.17
N ALA A 189 -14.63 29.63 -2.27
CA ALA A 189 -15.49 29.35 -1.13
C ALA A 189 -14.67 28.77 0.04
N PRO A 190 -15.01 29.06 1.31
CA PRO A 190 -14.36 28.43 2.46
C PRO A 190 -14.50 26.90 2.41
N ASP A 191 -13.49 26.19 2.92
CA ASP A 191 -13.57 24.73 3.12
C ASP A 191 -14.70 24.42 4.13
N PRO A 192 -15.67 23.56 3.81
CA PRO A 192 -16.81 23.33 4.70
C PRO A 192 -16.48 22.42 5.88
N PHE A 193 -15.30 21.80 5.91
CA PHE A 193 -14.93 20.78 6.88
C PHE A 193 -14.06 21.33 8.01
N GLY A 194 -13.18 22.31 7.77
CA GLY A 194 -12.40 22.94 8.84
C GLY A 194 -11.49 24.09 8.40
N GLY A 195 -10.89 24.75 9.40
CA GLY A 195 -9.94 25.86 9.19
C GLY A 195 -10.59 27.23 9.08
N ASN A 196 -11.89 27.33 9.34
CA ASN A 196 -12.64 28.57 9.47
C ASN A 196 -13.73 28.40 10.53
N GLU A 197 -14.18 29.52 11.12
CA GLU A 197 -15.09 29.53 12.26
C GLU A 197 -16.41 28.75 12.02
N ALA A 198 -16.99 28.87 10.82
CA ALA A 198 -18.26 28.22 10.50
C ALA A 198 -18.12 26.68 10.42
N ALA A 199 -17.06 26.20 9.78
CA ALA A 199 -16.77 24.77 9.68
C ALA A 199 -16.34 24.18 11.03
N ASP A 200 -15.49 24.87 11.76
CA ASP A 200 -15.01 24.43 13.09
C ASP A 200 -16.15 24.39 14.11
N ALA A 201 -17.14 25.30 14.04
CA ALA A 201 -18.34 25.25 14.87
C ALA A 201 -19.29 24.10 14.50
N ARG A 202 -19.36 23.73 13.21
CA ARG A 202 -20.17 22.62 12.72
C ARG A 202 -19.57 21.25 13.07
N HIS A 203 -18.24 21.17 13.05
CA HIS A 203 -17.48 19.94 13.25
C HIS A 203 -16.44 20.11 14.38
N PRO A 204 -16.86 20.37 15.62
CA PRO A 204 -15.96 20.78 16.69
C PRO A 204 -14.84 19.77 16.95
N GLY A 205 -13.59 20.23 16.85
CA GLY A 205 -12.41 19.42 17.10
C GLY A 205 -12.31 18.92 18.54
N VAL A 206 -11.59 17.82 18.72
CA VAL A 206 -11.42 17.17 20.03
C VAL A 206 -10.52 18.00 20.94
N VAL A 207 -11.01 18.41 22.12
CA VAL A 207 -10.23 19.15 23.12
C VAL A 207 -9.43 18.18 23.99
N ILE A 208 -8.10 18.17 23.82
CA ILE A 208 -7.20 17.26 24.55
C ILE A 208 -5.78 17.83 24.61
N GLY A 209 -5.02 17.52 25.68
CA GLY A 209 -3.65 18.03 25.81
C GLY A 209 -3.64 19.57 25.82
N ALA A 210 -2.84 20.20 24.96
CA ALA A 210 -2.81 21.64 24.72
C ALA A 210 -3.92 22.11 23.74
N ARG A 211 -4.44 21.22 22.89
CA ARG A 211 -5.46 21.53 21.87
C ARG A 211 -6.76 21.96 22.56
N GLY A 212 -7.23 23.18 22.26
CA GLY A 212 -8.42 23.77 22.89
C GLY A 212 -8.18 24.44 24.26
N LYS A 213 -6.95 24.45 24.81
CA LYS A 213 -6.68 25.11 26.09
C LYS A 213 -6.61 26.62 25.97
N SER A 214 -7.26 27.31 26.91
CA SER A 214 -7.06 28.73 27.18
C SER A 214 -5.69 28.97 27.84
N GLU A 215 -5.12 30.16 27.65
CA GLU A 215 -3.83 30.58 28.24
C GLU A 215 -2.63 29.68 27.89
N TRP A 216 -2.63 29.13 26.68
CA TRP A 216 -1.58 28.23 26.17
C TRP A 216 -0.20 28.92 26.07
N LEU A 217 -0.11 30.04 25.34
CA LEU A 217 1.14 30.79 25.17
C LEU A 217 0.87 32.29 25.34
N LYS A 218 1.42 32.89 26.39
CA LYS A 218 1.26 34.34 26.69
C LYS A 218 -0.22 34.79 26.74
N GLY A 219 -1.11 33.94 27.22
CA GLY A 219 -2.56 34.22 27.31
C GLY A 219 -3.36 33.90 26.03
N GLU A 220 -2.72 33.42 24.96
CA GLU A 220 -3.42 32.98 23.75
C GLU A 220 -4.14 31.64 23.97
N THR A 221 -5.23 31.42 23.22
CA THR A 221 -5.95 30.12 23.21
C THR A 221 -5.45 29.27 22.06
N MET A 222 -5.07 28.02 22.33
CA MET A 222 -4.78 27.07 21.25
C MET A 222 -6.10 26.57 20.66
N PRO A 223 -6.33 26.68 19.35
CA PRO A 223 -7.60 26.26 18.75
C PRO A 223 -7.80 24.75 18.88
N ALA A 224 -9.06 24.33 19.09
CA ALA A 224 -9.45 22.93 18.93
C ALA A 224 -9.51 22.54 17.44
N GLY A 225 -9.91 23.49 16.58
CA GLY A 225 -10.12 23.29 15.14
C GLY A 225 -11.34 22.42 14.87
N SER A 226 -11.30 21.68 13.76
CA SER A 226 -12.33 20.72 13.37
C SER A 226 -11.84 19.28 13.49
N TYR A 227 -12.74 18.32 13.76
CA TYR A 227 -12.42 16.89 13.72
C TYR A 227 -12.12 16.35 12.29
N TYR A 228 -12.45 17.10 11.24
CA TYR A 228 -11.97 16.85 9.87
C TYR A 228 -10.63 17.55 9.57
N GLY A 229 -10.14 18.39 10.48
CA GLY A 229 -8.93 19.19 10.31
C GLY A 229 -9.08 20.30 9.27
N LYS A 230 -8.10 21.19 9.19
CA LYS A 230 -8.04 22.22 8.13
C LYS A 230 -7.35 21.64 6.88
N PRO A 231 -7.70 22.08 5.66
CA PRO A 231 -7.02 21.64 4.44
C PRO A 231 -5.51 21.96 4.48
N SER A 232 -4.69 21.10 3.88
CA SER A 232 -3.23 21.26 3.80
C SER A 232 -2.74 21.85 2.47
N GLY A 233 -3.60 21.91 1.45
CA GLY A 233 -3.22 22.16 0.06
C GLY A 233 -2.87 20.90 -0.74
N VAL A 234 -2.90 19.72 -0.11
CA VAL A 234 -2.74 18.42 -0.75
C VAL A 234 -3.98 17.57 -0.50
N VAL A 235 -4.59 17.05 -1.56
CA VAL A 235 -5.80 16.23 -1.46
C VAL A 235 -5.54 15.00 -0.59
N GLY A 236 -6.42 14.80 0.40
CA GLY A 236 -6.36 13.67 1.32
C GLY A 236 -5.49 13.88 2.56
N LEU A 237 -4.77 15.01 2.69
CA LEU A 237 -4.01 15.37 3.89
C LEU A 237 -4.63 16.58 4.60
N ARG A 238 -4.82 16.46 5.91
CA ARG A 238 -5.47 17.49 6.76
C ARG A 238 -4.59 17.86 7.94
N LEU A 239 -4.65 19.11 8.37
CA LEU A 239 -3.83 19.66 9.45
C LEU A 239 -4.64 19.81 10.74
N PHE A 240 -4.06 19.35 11.84
CA PHE A 240 -4.64 19.42 13.18
C PHE A 240 -3.67 20.10 14.14
N PRO A 241 -4.10 21.03 15.01
CA PRO A 241 -3.27 21.55 16.08
C PRO A 241 -2.72 20.40 16.94
N ASN A 242 -1.41 20.34 17.21
CA ASN A 242 -0.84 19.21 17.94
C ASN A 242 -1.15 19.30 19.45
N PRO A 243 -1.89 18.36 20.06
CA PRO A 243 -2.20 18.41 21.49
C PRO A 243 -0.97 18.29 22.39
N ASP A 244 0.17 17.82 21.88
CA ASP A 244 1.41 17.77 22.66
C ASP A 244 2.21 19.09 22.60
N PHE A 245 1.83 20.03 21.72
CA PHE A 245 2.56 21.28 21.51
C PHE A 245 2.19 22.32 22.60
N ASP A 246 2.54 22.01 23.85
CA ASP A 246 2.33 22.88 25.00
C ASP A 246 3.29 24.10 25.05
N ALA A 247 3.24 24.87 26.13
CA ALA A 247 4.07 26.07 26.29
C ALA A 247 5.58 25.77 26.31
N GLU A 248 5.99 24.59 26.77
CA GLU A 248 7.41 24.19 26.81
C GLU A 248 7.87 23.71 25.43
N ALA A 249 7.04 22.92 24.74
CA ALA A 249 7.26 22.56 23.35
C ALA A 249 7.36 23.81 22.46
N ALA A 250 6.47 24.79 22.64
CA ALA A 250 6.49 26.05 21.90
C ALA A 250 7.78 26.86 22.11
N LYS A 251 8.36 26.85 23.33
CA LYS A 251 9.66 27.51 23.60
C LYS A 251 10.84 26.80 22.95
N LYS A 252 10.75 25.48 22.76
CA LYS A 252 11.79 24.66 22.12
C LYS A 252 11.68 24.67 20.59
N TRP A 253 10.54 25.07 20.05
CA TRP A 253 10.26 25.11 18.62
C TRP A 253 11.13 26.16 17.91
N ASP A 254 11.88 25.71 16.91
CA ASP A 254 12.67 26.54 16.01
C ASP A 254 12.38 26.10 14.56
N PRO A 255 11.59 26.86 13.81
CA PRO A 255 11.19 26.47 12.45
C PRO A 255 12.36 26.52 11.46
N VAL A 256 13.37 27.36 11.69
CA VAL A 256 14.55 27.43 10.81
C VAL A 256 15.37 26.15 10.97
N ARG A 257 15.59 25.71 12.22
CA ARG A 257 16.30 24.46 12.50
C ARG A 257 15.49 23.23 12.10
N TYR A 258 14.16 23.27 12.21
CA TYR A 258 13.28 22.20 11.72
C TYR A 258 13.54 21.86 10.24
N TYR A 259 13.71 22.87 9.38
CA TYR A 259 14.00 22.64 7.97
C TYR A 259 15.48 22.40 7.65
N ASN A 260 16.42 22.94 8.44
CA ASN A 260 17.83 23.03 8.03
C ASN A 260 18.85 22.32 8.95
N ASP A 261 18.47 21.82 10.13
CA ASP A 261 19.40 21.23 11.11
C ASP A 261 19.01 19.78 11.42
N GLU A 262 19.79 18.84 10.87
CA GLU A 262 19.58 17.40 11.06
C GLU A 262 19.57 16.96 12.51
N LYS A 263 20.43 17.55 13.35
CA LYS A 263 20.47 17.21 14.78
C LYS A 263 19.24 17.68 15.53
N TYR A 264 18.54 18.69 15.01
CA TYR A 264 17.31 19.19 15.59
C TYR A 264 16.10 18.39 15.12
N TYR A 265 15.94 18.17 13.81
CA TYR A 265 14.75 17.48 13.30
C TYR A 265 14.81 15.96 13.43
N ASN A 266 15.99 15.36 13.63
CA ASN A 266 16.12 13.93 13.98
C ASN A 266 16.05 13.68 15.50
N ASP A 267 15.53 14.64 16.27
CA ASP A 267 15.16 14.42 17.66
C ASP A 267 13.76 13.80 17.76
N LYS A 268 13.69 12.55 18.23
CA LYS A 268 12.41 11.84 18.44
C LYS A 268 11.49 12.54 19.44
N ASP A 269 12.01 13.44 20.27
CA ASP A 269 11.26 14.18 21.29
C ASP A 269 10.83 15.58 20.79
N LEU A 270 11.13 15.93 19.54
CA LEU A 270 10.66 17.17 18.91
C LEU A 270 9.14 17.14 18.74
N VAL A 271 8.46 18.13 19.30
CA VAL A 271 7.02 18.33 19.13
C VAL A 271 6.75 19.41 18.09
N ARG A 272 6.05 19.05 17.02
CA ARG A 272 5.65 19.94 15.94
C ARG A 272 4.35 20.69 16.28
N PRO A 273 4.12 21.90 15.76
CA PRO A 273 2.90 22.68 16.04
C PRO A 273 1.62 22.06 15.46
N TYR A 274 1.74 21.30 14.37
CA TYR A 274 0.64 20.56 13.76
C TYR A 274 0.96 19.08 13.64
N ARG A 275 -0.09 18.27 13.73
CA ARG A 275 -0.11 16.89 13.23
C ARG A 275 -0.79 16.87 11.86
N VAL A 276 -0.40 15.92 11.01
CA VAL A 276 -0.99 15.72 9.68
C VAL A 276 -1.81 14.43 9.71
N GLY A 277 -3.12 14.53 9.48
CA GLY A 277 -4.01 13.38 9.29
C GLY A 277 -4.13 13.01 7.82
N MET A 278 -4.38 11.74 7.55
CA MET A 278 -4.50 11.16 6.21
C MET A 278 -5.88 10.55 6.02
N SER A 279 -6.49 10.74 4.86
CA SER A 279 -7.70 10.03 4.45
C SER A 279 -7.39 9.07 3.29
N CYS A 280 -8.37 8.24 2.90
CA CYS A 280 -8.22 7.31 1.78
C CYS A 280 -7.87 8.02 0.46
N ALA A 281 -8.30 9.27 0.28
CA ALA A 281 -8.00 10.05 -0.93
C ALA A 281 -6.50 10.25 -1.19
N PHE A 282 -5.63 10.22 -0.17
CA PHE A 282 -4.19 10.36 -0.37
C PHE A 282 -3.60 9.27 -1.29
N CYS A 283 -4.17 8.07 -1.25
CA CYS A 283 -3.77 6.93 -2.08
C CYS A 283 -4.75 6.66 -3.24
N HIS A 284 -5.98 7.16 -3.16
CA HIS A 284 -7.05 6.79 -4.08
C HIS A 284 -7.52 7.89 -5.04
N VAL A 285 -7.20 9.16 -4.79
CA VAL A 285 -7.51 10.24 -5.73
C VAL A 285 -6.36 10.47 -6.70
N GLY A 286 -6.70 10.58 -7.99
CA GLY A 286 -5.78 10.91 -9.06
C GLY A 286 -6.48 11.63 -10.22
N PRO A 287 -5.73 11.97 -11.28
CA PRO A 287 -6.29 12.54 -12.50
C PRO A 287 -7.35 11.66 -13.13
N ASN A 288 -8.49 12.26 -13.48
CA ASN A 288 -9.60 11.60 -14.15
C ASN A 288 -9.17 11.15 -15.57
N PRO A 289 -9.18 9.85 -15.91
CA PRO A 289 -8.74 9.37 -17.21
C PRO A 289 -9.56 9.92 -18.39
N ILE A 290 -10.87 10.14 -18.19
CA ILE A 290 -11.77 10.64 -19.25
C ILE A 290 -11.89 12.17 -19.26
N ASN A 291 -11.31 12.85 -18.28
CA ASN A 291 -11.19 14.30 -18.23
C ASN A 291 -9.86 14.69 -17.58
N PRO A 292 -8.71 14.38 -18.22
CA PRO A 292 -7.41 14.60 -17.60
C PRO A 292 -7.14 16.10 -17.43
N PRO A 293 -6.43 16.49 -16.36
CA PRO A 293 -6.17 17.89 -16.07
C PRO A 293 -5.34 18.54 -17.17
N LYS A 294 -5.70 19.77 -17.54
CA LYS A 294 -4.87 20.56 -18.47
C LYS A 294 -3.49 20.79 -17.90
N ASP A 295 -3.39 21.10 -16.61
CA ASP A 295 -2.15 21.25 -15.87
C ASP A 295 -2.25 20.37 -14.60
N PRO A 296 -1.53 19.25 -14.50
CA PRO A 296 -1.57 18.38 -13.33
C PRO A 296 -1.14 19.06 -12.01
N GLU A 297 -0.41 20.19 -12.06
CA GLU A 297 -0.06 20.97 -10.87
C GLU A 297 -1.18 21.95 -10.45
N LYS A 298 -2.16 22.18 -11.33
CA LYS A 298 -3.32 23.05 -11.10
C LYS A 298 -4.62 22.38 -11.57
N PRO A 299 -4.98 21.22 -10.99
CA PRO A 299 -6.19 20.52 -11.39
C PRO A 299 -7.44 21.27 -10.91
N ASP A 300 -8.55 21.06 -11.63
CA ASP A 300 -9.91 21.34 -11.15
C ASP A 300 -10.56 20.10 -10.54
N TRP A 301 -11.56 20.26 -9.67
CA TRP A 301 -12.28 19.11 -9.08
C TRP A 301 -12.90 18.18 -10.13
N THR A 302 -13.35 18.70 -11.27
CA THR A 302 -13.90 17.91 -12.39
C THR A 302 -12.85 17.05 -13.11
N GLU A 303 -11.57 17.37 -12.94
CA GLU A 303 -10.43 16.69 -13.55
C GLU A 303 -9.83 15.62 -12.62
N LEU A 304 -10.45 15.37 -11.46
CA LEU A 304 -10.02 14.39 -10.47
C LEU A 304 -11.05 13.26 -10.33
N SER A 305 -10.57 12.07 -9.99
CA SER A 305 -11.36 10.86 -9.77
C SER A 305 -10.78 10.05 -8.62
N SER A 306 -11.65 9.42 -7.84
CA SER A 306 -11.30 8.59 -6.69
C SER A 306 -11.22 7.09 -7.00
N ASN A 307 -11.53 6.70 -8.25
CA ASN A 307 -11.61 5.31 -8.69
C ASN A 307 -10.29 4.73 -9.22
N PRO A 308 -9.48 5.41 -10.05
CA PRO A 308 -8.29 4.80 -10.67
C PRO A 308 -7.12 4.58 -9.71
N GLY A 309 -7.12 5.26 -8.56
CA GLY A 309 -6.01 5.31 -7.61
C GLY A 309 -4.95 6.38 -7.95
N ALA A 310 -4.05 6.64 -7.00
CA ALA A 310 -2.91 7.54 -7.19
C ALA A 310 -1.80 6.87 -8.02
N GLN A 311 -2.02 6.76 -9.33
CA GLN A 311 -1.16 5.98 -10.26
C GLN A 311 0.25 6.55 -10.47
N TYR A 312 0.51 7.77 -10.01
CA TYR A 312 1.75 8.51 -10.24
C TYR A 312 2.56 8.74 -8.97
N PHE A 313 2.14 8.10 -7.87
CA PHE A 313 2.66 8.29 -6.51
C PHE A 313 4.11 7.76 -6.37
N TRP A 314 5.03 8.61 -5.91
CA TRP A 314 6.46 8.29 -5.74
C TRP A 314 6.81 8.02 -4.28
N VAL A 315 6.73 6.76 -3.87
CA VAL A 315 6.90 6.35 -2.46
C VAL A 315 8.28 6.73 -1.92
N GLU A 316 9.34 6.61 -2.72
CA GLU A 316 10.69 6.94 -2.30
C GLU A 316 10.95 8.42 -2.06
N ARG A 317 10.05 9.30 -2.52
CA ARG A 317 10.14 10.76 -2.33
C ARG A 317 9.13 11.27 -1.31
N ILE A 318 8.04 10.53 -1.11
CA ILE A 318 7.01 10.83 -0.11
C ILE A 318 7.40 10.26 1.25
N PHE A 319 7.91 9.03 1.30
CA PHE A 319 8.30 8.36 2.55
C PHE A 319 9.77 8.57 2.94
N PHE A 320 10.51 9.27 2.07
CA PHE A 320 11.81 9.85 2.35
C PHE A 320 11.76 11.35 2.03
N TRP A 321 11.40 12.21 2.99
CA TRP A 321 11.07 13.62 2.69
C TRP A 321 12.28 14.44 2.19
N ASN A 322 13.49 14.07 2.62
CA ASN A 322 14.73 14.79 2.31
C ASN A 322 15.38 14.26 1.03
N THR A 323 14.66 14.37 -0.09
CA THR A 323 15.16 14.01 -1.42
C THR A 323 15.64 15.22 -2.19
N GLN A 324 16.72 15.03 -2.94
CA GLN A 324 17.21 15.99 -3.94
C GLN A 324 17.56 15.26 -5.24
N PRO A 325 17.48 15.94 -6.39
CA PRO A 325 17.86 15.35 -7.66
C PRO A 325 19.38 15.13 -7.73
N ARG A 326 19.81 14.27 -8.65
CA ARG A 326 21.22 14.15 -9.05
C ARG A 326 21.69 15.44 -9.70
N LYS A 327 22.88 15.88 -9.33
CA LYS A 327 23.52 17.07 -9.92
C LYS A 327 24.02 16.78 -11.32
N GLU A 328 24.59 15.59 -11.52
CA GLU A 328 25.15 15.11 -12.78
C GLU A 328 24.73 13.67 -13.04
N ALA A 329 24.58 13.30 -14.32
CA ALA A 329 24.20 11.96 -14.70
C ALA A 329 25.26 10.94 -14.25
N GLY A 330 24.82 9.92 -13.49
CA GLY A 330 25.69 8.87 -12.98
C GLY A 330 26.31 9.15 -11.61
N GLU A 331 26.21 10.37 -11.08
CA GLU A 331 26.58 10.70 -9.70
C GLU A 331 25.36 10.57 -8.79
N PRO A 332 25.35 9.64 -7.81
CA PRO A 332 24.22 9.47 -6.91
C PRO A 332 23.91 10.72 -6.10
N ALA A 333 22.63 11.02 -5.91
CA ALA A 333 22.22 12.02 -4.94
C ALA A 333 22.49 11.49 -3.51
N PRO A 334 22.79 12.35 -2.51
CA PRO A 334 23.04 11.92 -1.14
C PRO A 334 21.97 11.01 -0.52
N ASN A 335 20.68 11.20 -0.86
CA ASN A 335 19.60 10.32 -0.39
C ASN A 335 19.72 8.89 -0.93
N GLU A 336 20.32 8.68 -2.11
CA GLU A 336 20.55 7.34 -2.67
C GLU A 336 21.59 6.53 -1.87
N GLY A 337 22.41 7.20 -1.05
CA GLY A 337 23.32 6.58 -0.09
C GLY A 337 22.63 5.92 1.11
N ASN A 338 21.32 6.09 1.26
CA ASN A 338 20.54 5.50 2.35
C ASN A 338 19.77 4.26 1.88
N PHE A 339 19.92 3.13 2.58
CA PHE A 339 19.25 1.88 2.23
C PHE A 339 17.72 1.97 2.38
N LEU A 340 17.19 2.80 3.29
CA LEU A 340 15.74 3.02 3.38
C LEU A 340 15.20 3.71 2.12
N PHE A 341 15.94 4.67 1.55
CA PHE A 341 15.61 5.22 0.24
C PHE A 341 15.63 4.14 -0.84
N GLN A 342 16.66 3.28 -0.85
CA GLN A 342 16.75 2.15 -1.80
C GLN A 342 15.59 1.15 -1.65
N LEU A 343 15.13 0.90 -0.43
CA LEU A 343 13.95 0.08 -0.14
C LEU A 343 12.70 0.71 -0.74
N PHE A 344 12.44 1.99 -0.46
CA PHE A 344 11.29 2.67 -1.04
C PHE A 344 11.38 2.79 -2.56
N HIS A 345 12.58 2.94 -3.12
CA HIS A 345 12.84 3.01 -4.55
C HIS A 345 12.47 1.71 -5.29
N THR A 346 12.27 0.60 -4.57
CA THR A 346 11.74 -0.63 -5.17
C THR A 346 10.27 -0.55 -5.59
N ASN A 347 9.55 0.53 -5.23
CA ASN A 347 8.15 0.75 -5.60
C ASN A 347 8.11 1.57 -6.90
N PRO A 348 7.78 0.97 -8.08
CA PRO A 348 7.48 1.78 -9.25
C PRO A 348 6.31 2.75 -8.96
N PRO A 349 6.21 3.88 -9.67
CA PRO A 349 5.16 4.87 -9.46
C PRO A 349 3.77 4.26 -9.40
N GLY A 350 2.96 4.70 -8.43
CA GLY A 350 1.61 4.17 -8.22
C GLY A 350 1.55 2.79 -7.55
N SER A 351 2.68 2.28 -7.06
CA SER A 351 2.72 1.11 -6.17
C SER A 351 3.26 1.49 -4.79
N LEU A 352 2.81 0.78 -3.77
CA LEU A 352 3.18 0.97 -2.37
C LEU A 352 3.14 -0.37 -1.64
N ASP A 353 4.11 -0.62 -0.78
CA ASP A 353 4.03 -1.68 0.22
C ASP A 353 3.49 -1.14 1.56
N THR A 354 2.20 -1.34 1.80
CA THR A 354 1.57 -0.96 3.07
C THR A 354 1.95 -1.90 4.21
N SER A 355 2.43 -3.12 3.93
CA SER A 355 2.82 -4.04 5.01
C SER A 355 4.01 -3.50 5.78
N LEU A 356 4.83 -2.61 5.21
CA LEU A 356 5.96 -1.98 5.90
C LEU A 356 5.60 -1.41 7.27
N VAL A 357 4.38 -0.88 7.45
CA VAL A 357 3.92 -0.44 8.77
C VAL A 357 3.83 -1.64 9.70
N SER A 358 2.94 -2.61 9.43
CA SER A 358 2.84 -3.87 10.18
C SER A 358 3.71 -4.96 9.56
N THR A 359 5.03 -4.74 9.52
CA THR A 359 5.96 -5.51 8.67
C THR A 359 5.79 -7.01 8.83
N ASP A 360 5.50 -7.68 7.73
CA ASP A 360 5.53 -9.13 7.63
C ASP A 360 6.91 -9.64 7.18
N TYR A 361 7.95 -8.80 7.16
CA TYR A 361 9.29 -9.12 6.66
C TYR A 361 9.33 -9.50 5.17
N MET A 362 8.47 -8.89 4.36
CA MET A 362 8.57 -8.95 2.91
C MET A 362 8.47 -7.54 2.34
N ASN A 363 9.38 -7.20 1.43
CA ASN A 363 9.22 -6.03 0.58
C ASN A 363 8.46 -6.45 -0.69
N ASN A 364 7.20 -6.05 -0.76
CA ASN A 364 6.29 -6.42 -1.82
C ASN A 364 5.40 -5.23 -2.22
N PRO A 365 5.93 -4.27 -2.98
CA PRO A 365 5.16 -3.16 -3.55
C PRO A 365 3.92 -3.64 -4.29
N ARG A 366 2.75 -3.04 -4.01
CA ARG A 366 1.48 -3.35 -4.69
C ARG A 366 0.86 -2.11 -5.31
N THR A 367 0.27 -2.24 -6.50
CA THR A 367 -0.46 -1.15 -7.15
C THR A 367 -1.64 -0.72 -6.31
N MET A 368 -1.86 0.61 -6.25
CA MET A 368 -3.11 1.15 -5.72
C MET A 368 -4.28 0.51 -6.46
N ASN A 369 -5.22 -0.09 -5.72
CA ASN A 369 -6.32 -0.80 -6.34
C ASN A 369 -7.28 0.19 -7.00
N ALA A 370 -7.46 0.04 -8.31
CA ALA A 370 -8.58 0.69 -8.98
C ALA A 370 -9.90 0.09 -8.51
N VAL A 371 -10.89 0.95 -8.25
CA VAL A 371 -12.24 0.57 -7.81
C VAL A 371 -13.22 0.91 -8.93
N TYR A 372 -13.62 -0.12 -9.68
CA TYR A 372 -14.59 0.01 -10.77
C TYR A 372 -15.71 -1.00 -10.63
N GLU A 373 -16.83 -0.69 -11.28
CA GLU A 373 -17.98 -1.58 -11.51
C GLU A 373 -18.42 -2.34 -10.24
N VAL A 374 -18.49 -1.64 -9.11
CA VAL A 374 -18.76 -2.23 -7.80
C VAL A 374 -20.11 -2.95 -7.77
N ALA A 375 -21.13 -2.46 -8.47
CA ALA A 375 -22.41 -3.15 -8.58
C ALA A 375 -22.28 -4.50 -9.30
N ALA A 376 -21.57 -4.56 -10.43
CA ALA A 376 -21.32 -5.82 -11.15
C ALA A 376 -20.46 -6.79 -10.32
N ARG A 377 -19.46 -6.25 -9.60
CA ARG A 377 -18.63 -7.03 -8.68
C ARG A 377 -19.43 -7.60 -7.50
N LEU A 378 -20.34 -6.83 -6.93
CA LEU A 378 -21.21 -7.28 -5.85
C LEU A 378 -22.14 -8.41 -6.34
N GLY A 379 -22.63 -8.30 -7.58
CA GLY A 379 -23.46 -9.34 -8.20
C GLY A 379 -22.77 -10.71 -8.33
N ILE A 380 -21.44 -10.75 -8.40
CA ILE A 380 -20.69 -12.02 -8.39
C ILE A 380 -20.21 -12.48 -7.01
N ALA A 381 -20.23 -11.61 -6.00
CA ALA A 381 -19.72 -11.93 -4.66
C ALA A 381 -20.46 -13.12 -4.01
N ALA A 382 -21.77 -13.25 -4.26
CA ALA A 382 -22.59 -14.35 -3.73
C ALA A 382 -22.29 -15.71 -4.39
N GLY A 383 -21.60 -15.72 -5.54
CA GLY A 383 -21.09 -16.94 -6.18
C GLY A 383 -19.67 -17.24 -5.70
N PRO A 384 -18.64 -17.10 -6.55
CA PRO A 384 -17.25 -17.46 -6.23
C PRO A 384 -16.64 -16.72 -5.02
N GLY A 385 -17.28 -15.65 -4.54
CA GLY A 385 -16.87 -14.84 -3.39
C GLY A 385 -17.38 -15.33 -2.03
N HIS A 386 -18.05 -16.49 -1.96
CA HIS A 386 -18.57 -17.05 -0.72
C HIS A 386 -17.47 -17.34 0.31
N GLU A 387 -17.71 -16.99 1.58
CA GLU A 387 -16.82 -17.19 2.72
C GLU A 387 -17.60 -17.55 3.99
N ARG A 388 -16.90 -18.07 4.99
CA ARG A 388 -17.44 -18.40 6.32
C ARG A 388 -16.71 -17.62 7.39
N LEU A 389 -17.45 -16.88 8.22
CA LEU A 389 -16.93 -16.08 9.33
C LEU A 389 -17.11 -16.77 10.68
N GLU A 390 -16.06 -16.80 11.49
CA GLU A 390 -16.09 -17.36 12.86
C GLU A 390 -15.45 -16.43 13.89
N GLY A 391 -15.77 -16.63 15.17
CA GLY A 391 -15.19 -15.85 16.27
C GLY A 391 -15.32 -14.33 16.08
N GLY A 392 -14.22 -13.60 16.30
CA GLY A 392 -14.17 -12.13 16.18
C GLY A 392 -14.28 -11.59 14.75
N GLU A 393 -14.25 -12.45 13.73
CA GLU A 393 -14.56 -12.07 12.35
C GLU A 393 -16.02 -11.65 12.20
N ARG A 394 -16.91 -12.20 13.04
CA ARG A 394 -18.35 -11.89 13.06
C ARG A 394 -18.68 -10.54 13.68
N ASP A 395 -17.69 -9.87 14.29
CA ASP A 395 -17.86 -8.53 14.86
C ASP A 395 -17.88 -7.43 13.77
N ASN A 396 -17.51 -7.77 12.52
CA ASN A 396 -17.61 -6.85 11.39
C ASN A 396 -19.06 -6.49 11.12
N LYS A 397 -19.34 -5.18 11.03
CA LYS A 397 -20.62 -4.68 10.56
C LYS A 397 -20.92 -5.16 9.14
N GLN A 398 -22.19 -5.45 8.87
CA GLN A 398 -22.70 -5.96 7.61
C GLN A 398 -23.86 -5.09 7.10
N PHE A 399 -24.29 -5.32 5.85
CA PHE A 399 -25.28 -4.45 5.20
C PHE A 399 -26.62 -4.34 5.94
N GLN A 400 -27.06 -5.41 6.63
CA GLN A 400 -28.30 -5.41 7.38
C GLN A 400 -28.26 -4.56 8.66
N ASP A 401 -27.07 -4.14 9.11
CA ASP A 401 -26.93 -3.30 10.31
C ASP A 401 -27.33 -1.84 10.06
N TYR A 402 -27.54 -1.45 8.79
CA TYR A 402 -27.81 -0.07 8.39
C TYR A 402 -29.04 0.05 7.48
N PRO A 403 -29.97 0.99 7.75
CA PRO A 403 -31.19 1.14 6.96
C PRO A 403 -30.96 1.40 5.46
N GLN A 404 -29.94 2.19 5.10
CA GLN A 404 -29.67 2.55 3.71
C GLN A 404 -29.12 1.39 2.86
N THR A 405 -28.65 0.31 3.49
CA THR A 405 -28.11 -0.87 2.80
C THR A 405 -28.87 -2.16 3.12
N SER A 406 -29.96 -2.10 3.90
CA SER A 406 -30.65 -3.30 4.39
C SER A 406 -31.25 -4.17 3.27
N ALA A 407 -31.51 -3.58 2.09
CA ALA A 407 -31.92 -4.32 0.89
C ALA A 407 -30.87 -5.35 0.41
N LEU A 408 -29.61 -5.18 0.80
CA LEU A 408 -28.50 -6.07 0.47
C LEU A 408 -28.22 -7.12 1.57
N SER A 409 -29.15 -7.29 2.52
CA SER A 409 -29.02 -8.20 3.67
C SER A 409 -28.81 -9.67 3.29
N SER A 410 -29.24 -10.10 2.09
CA SER A 410 -29.05 -11.48 1.63
C SER A 410 -27.58 -11.87 1.39
N LEU A 411 -26.64 -10.92 1.48
CA LEU A 411 -25.21 -11.15 1.30
C LEU A 411 -24.51 -11.61 2.59
N TYR A 412 -25.22 -11.69 3.71
CA TYR A 412 -24.72 -12.24 4.96
C TYR A 412 -25.83 -12.97 5.72
N ASP A 413 -25.54 -14.18 6.18
CA ASP A 413 -26.42 -14.92 7.08
C ASP A 413 -25.85 -14.83 8.50
N GLU A 414 -26.57 -14.18 9.42
CA GLU A 414 -26.09 -14.03 10.79
C GLU A 414 -26.04 -15.38 11.53
N GLY A 415 -26.97 -16.30 11.27
CA GLY A 415 -27.04 -17.58 11.97
C GLY A 415 -25.88 -18.50 11.58
N SER A 416 -25.62 -18.62 10.28
CA SER A 416 -24.54 -19.44 9.75
C SER A 416 -23.22 -18.69 9.66
N GLY A 417 -23.15 -17.36 9.69
CA GLY A 417 -21.91 -16.61 9.44
C GLY A 417 -21.38 -16.72 8.00
N ASP A 418 -22.19 -17.22 7.07
CA ASP A 418 -21.85 -17.20 5.64
C ASP A 418 -21.92 -15.76 5.12
N VAL A 419 -20.94 -15.37 4.31
CA VAL A 419 -20.83 -14.01 3.77
C VAL A 419 -20.39 -14.02 2.31
N ALA A 420 -20.97 -13.12 1.52
CA ALA A 420 -20.48 -12.81 0.19
C ALA A 420 -19.39 -11.73 0.27
N SER A 421 -18.17 -12.03 -0.18
CA SER A 421 -17.08 -11.06 -0.24
C SER A 421 -16.71 -10.69 -1.67
N MET A 422 -16.49 -9.39 -1.88
CA MET A 422 -15.92 -8.88 -3.12
C MET A 422 -14.42 -9.13 -3.26
N ARG A 423 -13.70 -9.44 -2.17
CA ARG A 423 -12.24 -9.73 -2.14
C ARG A 423 -11.41 -8.65 -2.84
N VAL A 424 -11.42 -7.39 -2.38
CA VAL A 424 -10.74 -6.25 -3.02
C VAL A 424 -9.22 -6.40 -3.06
N LEU A 425 -8.60 -6.96 -2.02
CA LEU A 425 -7.14 -7.13 -1.95
C LEU A 425 -6.62 -8.10 -3.00
N LYS A 426 -5.32 -8.00 -3.33
CA LYS A 426 -4.69 -8.82 -4.38
C LYS A 426 -4.73 -10.33 -4.11
N ASP A 427 -4.68 -10.73 -2.84
CA ASP A 427 -4.81 -12.10 -2.33
C ASP A 427 -6.26 -12.45 -1.94
N GLY A 428 -7.16 -11.46 -1.95
CA GLY A 428 -8.53 -11.58 -1.50
C GLY A 428 -8.66 -11.83 0.00
N ALA A 429 -7.73 -11.33 0.81
CA ALA A 429 -7.73 -11.55 2.25
C ALA A 429 -8.90 -10.83 2.96
N ASP A 430 -9.37 -9.69 2.44
CA ASP A 430 -10.52 -8.89 2.92
C ASP A 430 -11.87 -9.61 2.70
N SER A 431 -12.00 -10.76 3.33
CA SER A 431 -13.01 -11.79 3.07
C SER A 431 -14.15 -11.78 4.08
N VAL A 432 -14.40 -10.63 4.73
CA VAL A 432 -15.35 -10.44 5.83
C VAL A 432 -16.63 -9.69 5.44
N GLY A 433 -16.92 -9.62 4.14
CA GLY A 433 -18.00 -8.80 3.59
C GLY A 433 -17.56 -7.36 3.26
N THR A 434 -18.42 -6.64 2.53
CA THR A 434 -18.09 -5.33 1.94
C THR A 434 -17.80 -4.25 2.99
N LEU A 435 -18.64 -4.12 4.02
CA LEU A 435 -18.48 -3.05 5.00
C LEU A 435 -17.24 -3.29 5.89
N GLY A 436 -16.99 -4.53 6.30
CA GLY A 436 -15.76 -4.90 7.02
C GLY A 436 -14.48 -4.61 6.22
N ALA A 437 -14.48 -4.91 4.91
CA ALA A 437 -13.37 -4.58 4.02
C ALA A 437 -13.12 -3.06 3.91
N LEU A 438 -14.19 -2.26 3.81
CA LEU A 438 -14.09 -0.79 3.79
C LEU A 438 -13.55 -0.22 5.11
N ASN A 439 -14.05 -0.72 6.25
CA ASN A 439 -13.63 -0.27 7.58
C ASN A 439 -12.13 -0.50 7.83
N ARG A 440 -11.61 -1.67 7.41
CA ARG A 440 -10.19 -2.01 7.60
C ARG A 440 -9.23 -0.99 7.00
N VAL A 441 -9.59 -0.34 5.89
CA VAL A 441 -8.72 0.63 5.21
C VAL A 441 -8.33 1.78 6.15
N TYR A 442 -9.22 2.20 7.06
CA TYR A 442 -8.94 3.26 8.02
C TYR A 442 -7.94 2.84 9.10
N LEU A 443 -7.98 1.58 9.56
CA LEU A 443 -6.95 1.04 10.46
C LEU A 443 -5.59 0.97 9.75
N ASN A 444 -5.56 0.57 8.47
CA ASN A 444 -4.31 0.51 7.69
C ASN A 444 -3.61 1.87 7.59
N ILE A 445 -4.36 2.98 7.63
CA ILE A 445 -3.82 4.35 7.61
C ILE A 445 -3.69 4.97 9.02
N GLY A 446 -3.85 4.18 10.09
CA GLY A 446 -3.51 4.58 11.46
C GLY A 446 -4.68 5.03 12.35
N LEU A 447 -5.93 4.79 11.94
CA LEU A 447 -7.08 4.98 12.86
C LEU A 447 -6.89 4.10 14.10
N PHE A 448 -7.24 4.64 15.27
CA PHE A 448 -7.11 3.98 16.58
C PHE A 448 -5.69 3.41 16.85
N SER A 449 -4.68 4.19 16.46
CA SER A 449 -3.27 3.85 16.66
C SER A 449 -2.84 3.67 18.12
N GLU A 450 -3.66 4.09 19.08
CA GLU A 450 -3.48 3.87 20.51
C GLU A 450 -3.40 2.39 20.86
N GLU A 451 -4.33 1.60 20.33
CA GLU A 451 -4.38 0.14 20.51
C GLU A 451 -3.55 -0.57 19.43
N TRP A 452 -3.66 -0.13 18.17
CA TRP A 452 -2.99 -0.79 17.04
C TRP A 452 -1.48 -0.97 17.24
N LEU A 453 -0.81 0.05 17.78
CA LEU A 453 0.64 0.04 18.04
C LEU A 453 1.07 -0.87 19.21
N LEU A 454 0.13 -1.42 20.00
CA LEU A 454 0.45 -2.44 21.01
C LEU A 454 0.74 -3.80 20.36
N HIS A 455 0.18 -4.05 19.17
CA HIS A 455 0.15 -5.37 18.56
C HIS A 455 1.37 -5.71 17.70
N PHE A 456 2.20 -4.72 17.34
CA PHE A 456 3.42 -4.90 16.54
C PHE A 456 4.37 -3.70 16.71
N ARG A 457 5.61 -3.83 16.23
CA ARG A 457 6.55 -2.71 16.11
C ARG A 457 6.59 -2.19 14.68
N PRO A 458 6.21 -0.94 14.42
CA PRO A 458 6.14 -0.43 13.06
C PRO A 458 7.52 -0.27 12.40
N PHE A 459 7.56 -0.41 11.07
CA PHE A 459 8.72 -0.21 10.18
C PHE A 459 9.87 -1.21 10.34
N LEU A 460 10.39 -1.40 11.55
CA LEU A 460 11.53 -2.28 11.84
C LEU A 460 11.12 -3.71 12.23
N GLY A 461 9.91 -3.90 12.75
CA GLY A 461 9.46 -5.17 13.32
C GLY A 461 10.23 -5.56 14.58
N GLY A 462 10.44 -6.86 14.76
CA GLY A 462 11.17 -7.42 15.90
C GLY A 462 10.32 -7.61 17.15
N GLN A 463 9.00 -7.45 17.00
CA GLN A 463 7.97 -7.86 17.95
C GLN A 463 7.04 -8.83 17.24
N LYS A 464 6.58 -9.86 17.95
CA LYS A 464 5.59 -10.81 17.47
C LYS A 464 4.26 -10.09 17.26
N ILE A 465 3.66 -10.31 16.10
CA ILE A 465 2.39 -9.69 15.72
C ILE A 465 1.26 -10.41 16.47
N SER A 466 0.27 -9.63 16.90
CA SER A 466 -1.00 -10.13 17.47
C SER A 466 -2.20 -9.45 16.80
N PRO A 467 -3.43 -9.99 16.94
CA PRO A 467 -4.61 -9.41 16.29
C PRO A 467 -5.07 -8.10 16.90
N ILE A 468 -5.44 -7.13 16.06
CA ILE A 468 -6.31 -6.03 16.51
C ILE A 468 -7.77 -6.51 16.49
N ARG A 469 -8.39 -6.59 17.67
CA ARG A 469 -9.76 -7.12 17.79
C ARG A 469 -10.79 -6.02 17.56
N ILE A 470 -11.78 -6.29 16.72
CA ILE A 470 -12.89 -5.35 16.44
C ILE A 470 -13.67 -5.03 17.71
N ALA A 471 -13.91 -6.01 18.58
CA ALA A 471 -14.58 -5.79 19.87
C ALA A 471 -13.86 -4.75 20.75
N ASP A 472 -12.51 -4.72 20.73
CA ASP A 472 -11.74 -3.72 21.48
C ASP A 472 -11.88 -2.34 20.84
N ALA A 473 -11.85 -2.24 19.51
CA ALA A 473 -12.07 -1.00 18.78
C ALA A 473 -13.48 -0.43 19.02
N GLN A 474 -14.53 -1.26 18.95
CA GLN A 474 -15.92 -0.86 19.23
C GLN A 474 -16.11 -0.38 20.68
N LYS A 475 -15.40 -1.01 21.62
CA LYS A 475 -15.45 -0.65 23.03
C LYS A 475 -14.71 0.65 23.33
N ASN A 476 -13.53 0.85 22.74
CA ASN A 476 -12.55 1.84 23.20
C ASN A 476 -12.27 2.99 22.24
N SER A 477 -12.78 2.96 21.01
CA SER A 477 -12.57 4.02 20.03
C SER A 477 -13.87 4.65 19.55
N ALA A 478 -14.05 5.93 19.86
CA ALA A 478 -15.13 6.74 19.30
C ALA A 478 -14.92 6.96 17.79
N TYR A 479 -13.67 7.09 17.32
CA TYR A 479 -13.35 7.23 15.90
C TYR A 479 -13.63 5.97 15.09
N TRP A 480 -13.37 4.78 15.63
CA TRP A 480 -13.75 3.51 14.99
C TRP A 480 -15.27 3.41 14.84
N GLY A 481 -16.01 3.69 15.92
CA GLY A 481 -17.47 3.66 15.87
C GLY A 481 -18.03 4.66 14.84
N ALA A 482 -17.49 5.87 14.77
CA ALA A 482 -17.89 6.85 13.78
C ALA A 482 -17.58 6.40 12.34
N THR A 483 -16.42 5.74 12.14
CA THR A 483 -16.08 5.13 10.85
C THR A 483 -17.10 4.06 10.46
N GLU A 484 -17.46 3.15 11.38
CA GLU A 484 -18.50 2.15 11.13
C GLU A 484 -19.82 2.80 10.70
N ASP A 485 -20.25 3.88 11.38
CA ASP A 485 -21.48 4.62 11.05
C ASP A 485 -21.46 5.23 9.63
N MET A 486 -20.28 5.64 9.15
CA MET A 486 -20.11 6.22 7.80
C MET A 486 -20.05 5.16 6.69
N THR A 487 -19.81 3.89 7.02
CA THR A 487 -19.43 2.88 6.02
C THR A 487 -20.55 2.43 5.11
N ALA A 488 -21.79 2.42 5.58
CA ALA A 488 -22.93 2.16 4.70
C ALA A 488 -23.10 3.26 3.64
N ASP A 489 -22.86 4.53 4.00
CA ASP A 489 -22.88 5.64 3.05
C ASP A 489 -21.70 5.56 2.05
N MET A 490 -20.51 5.13 2.48
CA MET A 490 -19.38 4.84 1.59
C MET A 490 -19.68 3.72 0.59
N ALA A 491 -20.41 2.69 1.01
CA ALA A 491 -20.84 1.63 0.09
C ALA A 491 -21.81 2.16 -0.96
N ILE A 492 -22.77 3.02 -0.58
CA ILE A 492 -23.66 3.70 -1.54
C ILE A 492 -22.87 4.60 -2.50
N PHE A 493 -21.88 5.34 -2.01
CA PHE A 493 -20.97 6.13 -2.85
C PHE A 493 -20.36 5.27 -3.96
N PHE A 494 -19.67 4.18 -3.61
CA PHE A 494 -19.05 3.31 -4.60
C PHE A 494 -20.05 2.60 -5.52
N LEU A 495 -21.23 2.23 -5.00
CA LEU A 495 -22.30 1.67 -5.84
C LEU A 495 -22.77 2.65 -6.91
N VAL A 496 -22.69 3.96 -6.68
CA VAL A 496 -23.01 5.00 -7.67
C VAL A 496 -21.81 5.33 -8.55
N THR A 497 -20.65 5.61 -7.96
CA THR A 497 -19.55 6.32 -8.64
C THR A 497 -18.45 5.43 -9.21
N ALA A 498 -18.28 4.20 -8.72
CA ALA A 498 -17.28 3.26 -9.23
C ALA A 498 -17.75 2.69 -10.58
N ARG A 499 -17.60 3.47 -11.65
CA ARG A 499 -18.02 3.16 -13.02
C ARG A 499 -16.81 3.19 -13.95
N ALA A 500 -16.79 2.33 -14.96
CA ALA A 500 -15.71 2.23 -15.93
C ALA A 500 -15.39 3.58 -16.59
N ASP A 501 -14.12 3.96 -16.58
CA ASP A 501 -13.54 5.02 -17.40
C ASP A 501 -13.24 4.45 -18.79
N ARG A 502 -14.22 4.52 -19.70
CA ARG A 502 -14.10 3.95 -21.04
C ARG A 502 -13.25 4.85 -21.91
N LEU A 503 -12.37 4.25 -22.74
CA LEU A 503 -11.56 5.04 -23.67
C LEU A 503 -12.45 5.85 -24.64
N ALA A 504 -13.62 5.33 -25.02
CA ALA A 504 -14.56 6.03 -25.89
C ALA A 504 -15.02 7.40 -25.34
N ASP A 505 -15.03 7.55 -24.02
CA ASP A 505 -15.49 8.77 -23.33
C ASP A 505 -14.36 9.78 -23.12
N ALA A 506 -13.10 9.38 -23.38
CA ALA A 506 -11.94 10.25 -23.24
C ALA A 506 -11.73 11.16 -24.46
N PRO A 507 -11.09 12.34 -24.31
CA PRO A 507 -10.73 13.20 -25.41
C PRO A 507 -9.93 12.47 -26.50
N GLY A 508 -10.41 12.48 -27.75
CA GLY A 508 -9.79 11.76 -28.86
C GLY A 508 -9.97 10.24 -28.85
N GLY A 509 -10.57 9.68 -27.81
CA GLY A 509 -10.73 8.23 -27.63
C GLY A 509 -11.56 7.55 -28.71
N ALA A 510 -12.66 8.17 -29.15
CA ALA A 510 -13.45 7.64 -30.27
C ALA A 510 -12.64 7.48 -31.56
N ALA A 511 -11.71 8.41 -31.85
CA ALA A 511 -10.82 8.31 -33.01
C ALA A 511 -9.81 7.16 -32.85
N HIS A 512 -9.28 6.96 -31.65
CA HIS A 512 -8.43 5.80 -31.34
C HIS A 512 -9.13 4.47 -31.57
N LEU A 513 -10.39 4.36 -31.18
CA LEU A 513 -11.18 3.14 -31.37
C LEU A 513 -11.53 2.92 -32.85
N ALA A 514 -11.86 3.99 -33.59
CA ALA A 514 -12.22 3.93 -35.01
C ALA A 514 -11.04 3.63 -35.95
N ALA A 515 -9.80 3.95 -35.55
CA ALA A 515 -8.60 3.71 -36.36
C ALA A 515 -8.28 2.22 -36.60
N ARG A 516 -9.05 1.30 -36.01
CA ARG A 516 -8.84 -0.15 -36.10
C ARG A 516 -9.89 -0.78 -37.01
N ALA A 517 -9.46 -1.70 -37.88
CA ALA A 517 -10.38 -2.44 -38.74
C ALA A 517 -11.36 -3.24 -37.87
N SER A 518 -12.66 -3.18 -38.18
CA SER A 518 -13.70 -3.93 -37.46
C SER A 518 -13.36 -5.42 -37.35
N GLY A 519 -12.83 -6.02 -38.43
CA GLY A 519 -12.38 -7.41 -38.44
C GLY A 519 -11.28 -7.74 -37.42
N THR A 520 -10.41 -6.78 -37.06
CA THR A 520 -9.38 -6.95 -36.03
C THR A 520 -10.00 -7.04 -34.64
N VAL A 521 -10.99 -6.20 -34.34
CA VAL A 521 -11.72 -6.23 -33.06
C VAL A 521 -12.55 -7.50 -32.95
N GLU A 522 -13.24 -7.92 -34.02
CA GLU A 522 -13.99 -9.19 -34.04
C GLU A 522 -13.08 -10.40 -33.82
N ARG A 523 -11.87 -10.41 -34.39
CA ARG A 523 -10.89 -11.46 -34.08
C ARG A 523 -10.44 -11.39 -32.62
N GLY A 524 -10.24 -10.19 -32.08
CA GLY A 524 -9.83 -9.96 -30.70
C GLY A 524 -10.81 -10.51 -29.67
N LYS A 525 -12.12 -10.43 -29.96
CA LYS A 525 -13.19 -11.06 -29.17
C LYS A 525 -12.98 -12.55 -29.00
N VAL A 526 -12.74 -13.25 -30.11
CA VAL A 526 -12.51 -14.71 -30.11
C VAL A 526 -11.23 -15.04 -29.34
N VAL A 527 -10.14 -14.32 -29.60
CA VAL A 527 -8.86 -14.54 -28.90
C VAL A 527 -9.02 -14.34 -27.39
N PHE A 528 -9.73 -13.29 -26.97
CA PHE A 528 -10.02 -13.02 -25.56
C PHE A 528 -10.86 -14.14 -24.93
N ALA A 529 -11.93 -14.56 -25.61
CA ALA A 529 -12.82 -15.62 -25.15
C ALA A 529 -12.08 -16.93 -24.87
N GLU A 530 -11.18 -17.32 -25.78
CA GLU A 530 -10.48 -18.60 -25.73
C GLU A 530 -9.28 -18.63 -24.76
N ASN A 531 -8.65 -17.48 -24.49
CA ASN A 531 -7.35 -17.42 -23.81
C ASN A 531 -7.33 -16.60 -22.52
N CYS A 532 -8.25 -15.65 -22.33
CA CYS A 532 -8.20 -14.69 -21.22
C CYS A 532 -9.45 -14.75 -20.34
N ALA A 533 -10.61 -14.99 -20.94
CA ALA A 533 -11.90 -14.80 -20.28
C ALA A 533 -12.15 -15.79 -19.13
N ALA A 534 -11.46 -16.93 -19.09
CA ALA A 534 -11.47 -17.88 -17.96
C ALA A 534 -10.99 -17.28 -16.64
N CYS A 535 -10.18 -16.23 -16.67
CA CYS A 535 -9.78 -15.50 -15.45
C CYS A 535 -10.40 -14.10 -15.41
N HIS A 536 -10.56 -13.47 -16.57
CA HIS A 536 -10.88 -12.05 -16.73
C HIS A 536 -12.31 -11.78 -17.26
N SER A 537 -13.28 -12.64 -16.94
CA SER A 537 -14.69 -12.35 -17.22
C SER A 537 -15.56 -12.79 -16.05
N SER A 538 -16.46 -11.93 -15.60
CA SER A 538 -17.47 -12.33 -14.62
C SER A 538 -18.65 -13.03 -15.28
N LYS A 539 -18.82 -12.86 -16.60
CA LYS A 539 -19.77 -13.62 -17.43
C LYS A 539 -19.10 -14.88 -17.95
N GLN A 540 -19.64 -16.03 -17.57
CA GLN A 540 -19.14 -17.37 -17.94
C GLN A 540 -20.28 -18.22 -18.50
N PRO A 541 -20.04 -19.21 -19.38
CA PRO A 541 -21.03 -20.18 -19.76
C PRO A 541 -21.45 -21.01 -18.53
N VAL A 542 -22.62 -21.64 -18.59
CA VAL A 542 -23.02 -22.56 -17.53
C VAL A 542 -22.17 -23.84 -17.63
N PRO A 543 -21.48 -24.26 -16.56
CA PRO A 543 -20.68 -25.48 -16.60
C PRO A 543 -21.58 -26.72 -16.72
N PRO A 544 -21.27 -27.66 -17.63
CA PRO A 544 -21.94 -28.96 -17.65
C PRO A 544 -21.76 -29.71 -16.33
N ALA A 545 -22.79 -30.44 -15.91
CA ALA A 545 -22.84 -31.08 -14.58
C ALA A 545 -21.69 -32.08 -14.34
N GLU A 546 -21.19 -32.72 -15.41
CA GLU A 546 -20.10 -33.69 -15.38
C GLU A 546 -18.76 -33.11 -14.90
N PHE A 547 -18.53 -31.80 -15.07
CA PHE A 547 -17.32 -31.15 -14.57
C PHE A 547 -17.39 -30.86 -13.06
N GLY A 548 -18.60 -30.84 -12.48
CA GLY A 548 -18.80 -30.63 -11.05
C GLY A 548 -18.28 -29.30 -10.51
N VAL A 549 -18.24 -28.26 -11.35
CA VAL A 549 -17.64 -26.94 -11.04
C VAL A 549 -18.32 -26.27 -9.85
N ASP A 550 -19.66 -26.30 -9.78
CA ASP A 550 -20.44 -25.67 -8.71
C ASP A 550 -21.31 -26.69 -7.93
N ASN A 551 -20.84 -27.93 -7.83
CA ASN A 551 -21.56 -29.03 -7.17
C ASN A 551 -20.99 -29.40 -5.79
N GLY A 552 -21.87 -29.60 -4.81
CA GLY A 552 -21.52 -30.07 -3.47
C GLY A 552 -20.62 -29.07 -2.75
N ILE A 553 -19.43 -29.50 -2.34
CA ILE A 553 -18.47 -28.63 -1.64
C ILE A 553 -17.91 -27.48 -2.50
N CYS A 554 -18.19 -27.48 -3.81
CA CYS A 554 -17.80 -26.43 -4.74
C CYS A 554 -18.94 -25.50 -5.12
N THR A 555 -20.15 -25.69 -4.56
CA THR A 555 -21.24 -24.74 -4.72
C THR A 555 -20.78 -23.33 -4.31
N GLY A 556 -21.14 -22.32 -5.10
CA GLY A 556 -20.60 -20.96 -4.94
C GLY A 556 -19.10 -20.87 -5.24
N GLY A 557 -18.58 -21.70 -6.15
CA GLY A 557 -17.16 -21.74 -6.50
C GLY A 557 -16.21 -22.38 -5.47
N GLY A 558 -16.71 -22.75 -4.29
CA GLY A 558 -15.96 -23.37 -3.19
C GLY A 558 -15.14 -22.38 -2.36
N ALA A 559 -14.84 -22.76 -1.12
CA ALA A 559 -14.02 -22.01 -0.17
C ALA A 559 -13.34 -22.95 0.85
N GLY A 560 -12.44 -22.41 1.68
CA GLY A 560 -11.86 -23.16 2.79
C GLY A 560 -10.88 -24.27 2.40
N PRO A 561 -10.74 -25.33 3.22
CA PRO A 561 -9.65 -26.31 3.12
C PRO A 561 -9.68 -27.16 1.84
N ARG A 562 -10.83 -27.22 1.16
CA ARG A 562 -11.01 -27.97 -0.09
C ARG A 562 -11.06 -27.09 -1.32
N TYR A 563 -10.75 -25.79 -1.18
CA TYR A 563 -10.79 -24.83 -2.29
C TYR A 563 -9.97 -25.29 -3.51
N ARG A 564 -8.80 -25.90 -3.30
CA ARG A 564 -7.95 -26.37 -4.41
C ARG A 564 -8.65 -27.41 -5.29
N GLU A 565 -9.46 -28.29 -4.71
CA GLU A 565 -10.23 -29.27 -5.48
C GLU A 565 -11.26 -28.58 -6.38
N CYS A 566 -11.92 -27.54 -5.87
CA CYS A 566 -12.90 -26.76 -6.63
C CYS A 566 -12.25 -25.95 -7.74
N TRP A 567 -11.08 -25.35 -7.46
CA TRP A 567 -10.27 -24.70 -8.48
C TRP A 567 -9.87 -25.68 -9.59
N ASP A 568 -9.40 -26.88 -9.25
CA ASP A 568 -8.95 -27.85 -10.25
C ASP A 568 -10.12 -28.36 -11.14
N ARG A 569 -11.35 -28.48 -10.60
CA ARG A 569 -12.56 -28.76 -11.39
C ARG A 569 -12.90 -27.61 -12.33
N TYR A 570 -12.94 -26.38 -11.80
CA TYR A 570 -13.18 -25.18 -12.60
C TYR A 570 -12.15 -25.06 -13.73
N TRP A 571 -10.87 -25.22 -13.41
CA TRP A 571 -9.79 -25.06 -14.37
C TRP A 571 -9.83 -26.13 -15.46
N THR A 572 -10.14 -27.38 -15.10
CA THR A 572 -10.33 -28.47 -16.05
C THR A 572 -11.43 -28.13 -17.07
N TRP A 573 -12.56 -27.64 -16.59
CA TRP A 573 -13.66 -27.18 -17.44
C TRP A 573 -13.27 -25.95 -18.26
N ALA A 574 -12.63 -24.95 -17.67
CA ALA A 574 -12.23 -23.72 -18.35
C ALA A 574 -11.24 -23.96 -19.50
N GLN A 575 -10.51 -25.08 -19.49
CA GLN A 575 -9.61 -25.48 -20.58
C GLN A 575 -10.31 -26.31 -21.69
N SER A 576 -11.56 -26.72 -21.48
CA SER A 576 -12.34 -27.56 -22.40
C SER A 576 -12.77 -26.83 -23.67
N ALA A 577 -13.11 -27.59 -24.72
CA ALA A 577 -13.63 -27.02 -25.97
C ALA A 577 -15.04 -26.44 -25.76
N GLU A 578 -15.82 -27.05 -24.87
CA GLU A 578 -17.17 -26.64 -24.48
C GLU A 578 -17.15 -25.24 -23.85
N PHE A 579 -16.23 -25.00 -22.91
CA PHE A 579 -16.04 -23.68 -22.32
C PHE A 579 -15.65 -22.64 -23.37
N LYS A 580 -14.63 -22.93 -24.19
CA LYS A 580 -14.12 -22.00 -25.19
C LYS A 580 -15.21 -21.60 -26.19
N LYS A 581 -15.97 -22.58 -26.68
CA LYS A 581 -17.12 -22.34 -27.56
C LYS A 581 -18.18 -21.48 -26.87
N GLY A 582 -18.59 -21.85 -25.66
CA GLY A 582 -19.59 -21.09 -24.90
C GLY A 582 -19.15 -19.65 -24.61
N MET A 583 -17.86 -19.43 -24.34
CA MET A 583 -17.32 -18.09 -24.17
C MET A 583 -17.29 -17.30 -25.48
N VAL A 584 -16.94 -17.92 -26.62
CA VAL A 584 -17.01 -17.24 -27.92
C VAL A 584 -18.46 -16.83 -28.22
N ASP A 585 -19.42 -17.71 -27.97
CA ASP A 585 -20.85 -17.41 -28.16
C ASP A 585 -21.30 -16.24 -27.27
N LEU A 586 -20.84 -16.17 -26.02
CA LEU A 586 -21.14 -15.05 -25.12
C LEU A 586 -20.49 -13.73 -25.54
N VAL A 587 -19.20 -13.76 -25.91
CA VAL A 587 -18.44 -12.55 -26.25
C VAL A 587 -18.88 -11.95 -27.58
N THR A 588 -19.26 -12.80 -28.55
CA THR A 588 -19.71 -12.37 -29.88
C THR A 588 -21.23 -12.23 -29.99
N GLY A 589 -21.95 -12.65 -28.96
CA GLY A 589 -23.40 -12.61 -28.88
C GLY A 589 -23.97 -11.19 -28.98
N ARG A 590 -25.16 -11.09 -29.58
CA ARG A 590 -25.90 -9.84 -29.74
C ARG A 590 -27.29 -9.99 -29.13
N ASP A 591 -27.81 -8.91 -28.55
CA ASP A 591 -29.19 -8.87 -28.07
C ASP A 591 -30.20 -8.86 -29.25
N ALA A 592 -31.49 -8.92 -28.95
CA ALA A 592 -32.56 -8.91 -29.96
C ALA A 592 -32.57 -7.64 -30.84
N ALA A 593 -31.92 -6.56 -30.38
CA ALA A 593 -31.75 -5.31 -31.13
C ALA A 593 -30.41 -5.26 -31.90
N GLY A 594 -29.62 -6.33 -31.90
CA GLY A 594 -28.34 -6.42 -32.60
C GLY A 594 -27.16 -5.78 -31.85
N ARG A 595 -27.35 -5.33 -30.61
CA ARG A 595 -26.31 -4.68 -29.81
C ARG A 595 -25.42 -5.72 -29.12
N GLU A 596 -24.15 -5.38 -28.99
CA GLU A 596 -23.20 -6.16 -28.19
C GLU A 596 -23.42 -5.82 -26.72
N THR A 597 -23.61 -6.83 -25.90
CA THR A 597 -23.92 -6.66 -24.46
C THR A 597 -22.93 -7.37 -23.57
N PHE A 598 -21.87 -7.96 -24.14
CA PHE A 598 -20.89 -8.73 -23.36
C PHE A 598 -20.26 -7.89 -22.25
N LEU A 599 -19.88 -6.64 -22.53
CA LEU A 599 -19.24 -5.75 -21.54
C LEU A 599 -20.23 -5.18 -20.50
N ASP A 600 -21.52 -5.11 -20.80
CA ASP A 600 -22.51 -4.53 -19.89
C ASP A 600 -22.66 -5.37 -18.62
N GLY A 601 -22.28 -4.85 -17.45
CA GLY A 601 -22.32 -5.61 -16.19
C GLY A 601 -21.30 -6.76 -16.13
N ASN A 602 -20.28 -6.77 -16.98
CA ASN A 602 -19.14 -7.66 -16.85
C ASN A 602 -18.03 -6.97 -16.06
N TYR A 603 -17.69 -7.52 -14.89
CA TYR A 603 -16.61 -6.99 -14.05
C TYR A 603 -15.21 -7.30 -14.61
N LEU A 604 -15.13 -8.07 -15.69
CA LEU A 604 -13.87 -8.46 -16.35
C LEU A 604 -12.86 -9.11 -15.39
N SER A 605 -13.37 -9.84 -14.41
CA SER A 605 -12.66 -10.72 -13.47
C SER A 605 -13.64 -11.76 -12.94
N THR A 606 -13.17 -12.98 -12.72
CA THR A 606 -13.95 -14.03 -12.05
C THR A 606 -13.95 -13.89 -10.52
N GLU A 607 -13.05 -13.09 -9.95
CA GLU A 607 -12.79 -12.98 -8.50
C GLU A 607 -12.46 -14.31 -7.79
N ARG A 608 -12.26 -15.40 -8.53
CA ARG A 608 -11.73 -16.66 -8.01
C ARG A 608 -10.27 -16.46 -7.62
N ARG A 609 -9.87 -17.00 -6.47
CA ARG A 609 -8.46 -17.05 -6.05
C ARG A 609 -7.69 -18.03 -6.95
N VAL A 610 -6.80 -17.54 -7.79
CA VAL A 610 -5.94 -18.35 -8.67
C VAL A 610 -4.70 -18.80 -7.87
N PRO A 611 -4.37 -20.10 -7.86
CA PRO A 611 -3.14 -20.58 -7.24
C PRO A 611 -1.90 -19.99 -7.94
N ILE A 612 -0.91 -19.57 -7.15
CA ILE A 612 0.32 -18.98 -7.68
C ILE A 612 1.12 -19.97 -8.57
N ASP A 613 0.96 -21.28 -8.37
CA ASP A 613 1.54 -22.32 -9.23
C ASP A 613 0.94 -22.37 -10.64
N VAL A 614 -0.20 -21.72 -10.85
CA VAL A 614 -0.84 -21.55 -12.16
C VAL A 614 -0.51 -20.18 -12.76
N VAL A 615 -0.56 -19.10 -11.97
CA VAL A 615 -0.27 -17.74 -12.47
C VAL A 615 1.20 -17.58 -12.85
N GLY A 616 2.11 -18.07 -12.00
CA GLY A 616 3.56 -18.00 -12.23
C GLY A 616 4.20 -16.61 -12.06
N THR A 617 3.47 -15.64 -11.50
CA THR A 617 4.01 -14.30 -11.18
C THR A 617 4.88 -14.32 -9.92
N ASN A 618 5.40 -13.17 -9.49
CA ASN A 618 6.18 -13.05 -8.26
C ASN A 618 5.37 -13.58 -7.05
N ALA A 619 5.92 -14.56 -6.36
CA ALA A 619 5.23 -15.28 -5.30
C ALA A 619 5.04 -14.47 -4.02
N CYS A 620 5.88 -13.44 -3.76
CA CYS A 620 5.84 -12.72 -2.48
C CYS A 620 4.50 -12.01 -2.25
N SER A 621 3.85 -11.57 -3.32
CA SER A 621 2.51 -10.99 -3.24
C SER A 621 1.42 -11.98 -2.80
N ALA A 622 1.66 -13.29 -2.90
CA ALA A 622 0.71 -14.32 -2.49
C ALA A 622 1.03 -14.89 -1.10
N LEU A 623 2.17 -14.52 -0.48
CA LEU A 623 2.67 -15.13 0.76
C LEU A 623 2.52 -14.23 2.00
N ALA A 624 1.86 -13.07 1.85
CA ALA A 624 1.60 -12.12 2.94
C ALA A 624 0.98 -12.80 4.16
N THR A 625 1.41 -12.40 5.36
CA THR A 625 0.97 -13.06 6.62
C THR A 625 0.07 -12.22 7.49
N ASN A 626 -0.10 -10.92 7.20
CA ASN A 626 -0.88 -10.06 8.08
C ASN A 626 -2.37 -10.47 8.19
N GLY A 627 -2.91 -11.21 7.22
CA GLY A 627 -4.29 -11.69 7.19
C GLY A 627 -4.51 -13.10 7.73
N LEU A 628 -3.58 -13.63 8.51
CA LEU A 628 -3.63 -14.99 9.01
C LEU A 628 -4.12 -15.07 10.45
N SER A 629 -4.38 -16.28 10.92
CA SER A 629 -4.79 -16.50 12.31
C SER A 629 -3.70 -16.04 13.28
N GLY A 630 -4.08 -15.26 14.29
CA GLY A 630 -3.16 -14.67 15.25
C GLY A 630 -2.38 -13.45 14.74
N ASP A 631 -2.51 -13.08 13.47
CA ASP A 631 -1.87 -11.90 12.90
C ASP A 631 -2.77 -10.66 12.93
N ILE A 632 -2.21 -9.50 12.55
CA ILE A 632 -2.83 -8.20 12.79
C ILE A 632 -4.26 -8.09 12.23
N TRP A 633 -4.55 -8.67 11.05
CA TRP A 633 -5.86 -8.59 10.40
C TRP A 633 -6.74 -9.84 10.61
N ASP A 634 -6.51 -10.62 11.67
CA ASP A 634 -7.26 -11.86 11.97
C ASP A 634 -8.79 -11.61 11.92
N ASN A 635 -9.31 -10.59 12.62
CA ASN A 635 -10.74 -10.26 12.60
C ASN A 635 -11.24 -9.70 11.26
N PHE A 636 -10.38 -9.38 10.29
CA PHE A 636 -10.73 -8.81 8.98
C PHE A 636 -10.50 -9.78 7.81
N THR A 637 -10.27 -11.04 8.13
CA THR A 637 -10.06 -12.13 7.19
C THR A 637 -10.90 -13.32 7.63
N SER A 638 -11.53 -14.03 6.69
CA SER A 638 -12.44 -15.12 7.01
C SER A 638 -11.71 -16.40 7.43
N SER A 639 -12.36 -17.23 8.23
CA SER A 639 -11.91 -18.59 8.56
C SER A 639 -11.76 -19.47 7.30
N SER A 640 -12.60 -19.23 6.29
CA SER A 640 -12.45 -19.87 4.97
C SER A 640 -11.17 -19.46 4.24
N TYR A 641 -10.79 -18.17 4.28
CA TYR A 641 -9.51 -17.72 3.73
C TYR A 641 -8.32 -18.33 4.48
N LYS A 642 -8.33 -18.28 5.81
CA LYS A 642 -7.24 -18.79 6.67
C LYS A 642 -7.03 -20.30 6.58
N SER A 643 -7.98 -21.04 6.00
CA SER A 643 -7.88 -22.48 5.83
C SER A 643 -7.53 -22.92 4.40
N LEU A 644 -7.24 -21.99 3.47
CA LEU A 644 -6.90 -22.35 2.10
C LEU A 644 -5.65 -23.26 2.07
N PRO A 645 -5.70 -24.37 1.31
CA PRO A 645 -4.60 -25.34 1.28
C PRO A 645 -3.40 -24.79 0.50
N PRO A 646 -2.17 -25.29 0.72
CA PRO A 646 -1.01 -24.81 -0.01
C PRO A 646 -1.08 -25.15 -1.51
N PRO A 647 -0.72 -24.22 -2.41
CA PRO A 647 -0.47 -24.52 -3.83
C PRO A 647 0.69 -25.51 -4.02
N ARG A 648 0.95 -25.91 -5.28
CA ARG A 648 2.13 -26.74 -5.62
C ARG A 648 3.43 -25.99 -5.38
N GLU A 649 4.54 -26.74 -5.31
CA GLU A 649 5.88 -26.16 -5.20
C GLU A 649 6.21 -25.31 -6.44
N LEU A 650 6.83 -24.17 -6.21
CA LEU A 650 7.27 -23.22 -7.23
C LEU A 650 8.77 -23.33 -7.45
N ALA A 651 9.21 -22.96 -8.65
CA ALA A 651 10.60 -22.75 -8.98
C ALA A 651 10.90 -21.24 -9.00
N VAL A 652 11.78 -20.78 -8.10
CA VAL A 652 12.27 -19.39 -8.01
C VAL A 652 13.77 -19.36 -8.34
N ASN A 653 14.38 -18.17 -8.41
CA ASN A 653 15.77 -18.02 -8.84
C ASN A 653 16.62 -17.31 -7.78
N HIS A 654 17.84 -17.79 -7.58
CA HIS A 654 18.82 -17.16 -6.70
C HIS A 654 19.25 -15.80 -7.29
N PRO A 655 19.29 -14.71 -6.50
CA PRO A 655 19.43 -13.32 -7.02
C PRO A 655 20.84 -12.98 -7.55
N VAL A 656 21.79 -13.92 -7.49
CA VAL A 656 23.17 -13.77 -7.99
C VAL A 656 23.50 -14.85 -9.01
N SER A 657 23.49 -16.13 -8.62
CA SER A 657 23.78 -17.21 -9.57
C SER A 657 22.71 -17.43 -10.63
N GLY A 658 21.47 -16.99 -10.41
CA GLY A 658 20.32 -17.31 -11.28
C GLY A 658 19.85 -18.77 -11.16
N ALA A 659 20.49 -19.58 -10.32
CA ALA A 659 20.16 -20.99 -10.13
C ALA A 659 18.72 -21.15 -9.61
N THR A 660 18.04 -22.19 -10.09
CA THR A 660 16.68 -22.51 -9.66
C THR A 660 16.66 -23.06 -8.23
N MET A 661 15.71 -22.59 -7.42
CA MET A 661 15.47 -23.01 -6.05
C MET A 661 13.98 -23.34 -5.85
N PRO A 662 13.64 -24.35 -5.05
CA PRO A 662 12.25 -24.65 -4.73
C PRO A 662 11.68 -23.63 -3.73
N LEU A 663 10.40 -23.29 -3.87
CA LEU A 663 9.62 -22.51 -2.91
C LEU A 663 8.27 -23.18 -2.68
N LYS A 664 7.99 -23.58 -1.44
CA LYS A 664 6.73 -24.17 -1.03
C LYS A 664 5.96 -23.24 -0.10
N SER A 665 4.75 -22.86 -0.49
CA SER A 665 3.81 -22.16 0.41
C SER A 665 3.40 -23.08 1.56
N LEU A 666 3.26 -22.53 2.76
CA LEU A 666 2.71 -23.21 3.93
C LEU A 666 1.18 -23.36 3.87
N GLY A 667 0.50 -22.66 2.95
CA GLY A 667 -0.95 -22.61 2.90
C GLY A 667 -1.50 -21.69 3.99
N ASN A 668 -2.61 -22.10 4.61
CA ASN A 668 -3.35 -21.31 5.60
C ASN A 668 -3.75 -19.93 5.05
N GLY A 669 -4.19 -19.85 3.79
CA GLY A 669 -4.47 -18.57 3.12
C GLY A 669 -3.39 -18.13 2.12
N ARG A 670 -2.14 -18.56 2.33
CA ARG A 670 -1.02 -18.21 1.45
C ARG A 670 -1.02 -18.97 0.13
N GLY A 671 -0.62 -18.27 -0.93
CA GLY A 671 -0.31 -18.85 -2.24
C GLY A 671 -1.38 -18.64 -3.30
N TYR A 672 -2.27 -17.67 -3.10
CA TYR A 672 -3.34 -17.36 -4.03
C TYR A 672 -3.39 -15.86 -4.35
N LEU A 673 -3.83 -15.55 -5.56
CA LEU A 673 -4.06 -14.19 -6.03
C LEU A 673 -5.40 -14.13 -6.77
N ARG A 674 -6.13 -13.03 -6.65
CA ARG A 674 -7.27 -12.79 -7.53
C ARG A 674 -6.79 -12.22 -8.88
N PRO A 675 -7.47 -12.54 -10.00
CA PRO A 675 -7.26 -11.84 -11.25
C PRO A 675 -7.62 -10.36 -11.06
N PRO A 676 -6.77 -9.42 -11.48
CA PRO A 676 -7.20 -8.03 -11.57
C PRO A 676 -8.32 -7.90 -12.61
N SER A 677 -9.29 -7.03 -12.33
CA SER A 677 -10.28 -6.63 -13.33
C SER A 677 -9.59 -5.92 -14.50
N LEU A 678 -10.07 -6.19 -15.72
CA LEU A 678 -9.62 -5.48 -16.92
C LEU A 678 -10.50 -4.28 -17.28
N VAL A 679 -11.46 -3.90 -16.44
CA VAL A 679 -12.26 -2.69 -16.64
C VAL A 679 -11.33 -1.49 -16.70
N SER A 680 -11.46 -0.67 -17.75
CA SER A 680 -10.66 0.54 -17.94
C SER A 680 -9.14 0.31 -17.93
N LEU A 681 -8.69 -0.89 -18.33
CA LEU A 681 -7.29 -1.31 -18.28
C LEU A 681 -6.32 -0.33 -18.97
N TRP A 682 -6.79 0.36 -20.01
CA TRP A 682 -6.03 1.41 -20.72
C TRP A 682 -5.59 2.55 -19.81
N SER A 683 -6.35 2.83 -18.75
CA SER A 683 -6.09 3.91 -17.80
C SER A 683 -5.22 3.48 -16.63
N THR A 684 -5.05 2.19 -16.37
CA THR A 684 -4.38 1.68 -15.15
C THR A 684 -3.03 1.01 -15.40
N ALA A 685 -2.50 1.13 -16.62
CA ALA A 685 -1.13 0.74 -16.91
C ALA A 685 -0.13 1.66 -16.16
N PRO A 686 1.09 1.20 -15.78
CA PRO A 686 1.72 -0.09 -16.10
C PRO A 686 1.05 -1.32 -15.48
N PHE A 687 1.48 -2.53 -15.87
CA PHE A 687 0.83 -3.78 -15.44
C PHE A 687 1.61 -4.57 -14.38
N PHE A 688 0.96 -5.65 -13.94
CA PHE A 688 1.28 -6.52 -12.80
C PHE A 688 1.00 -5.89 -11.45
N LEU A 689 1.18 -6.70 -10.41
CA LEU A 689 0.85 -6.33 -9.04
C LEU A 689 1.65 -5.14 -8.53
N ASN A 690 2.76 -4.79 -9.17
CA ASN A 690 3.75 -3.80 -8.72
C ASN A 690 4.13 -2.78 -9.80
N ASN A 691 3.34 -2.62 -10.89
CA ASN A 691 3.67 -1.74 -12.02
C ASN A 691 5.02 -2.03 -12.71
N SER A 692 5.59 -3.22 -12.56
CA SER A 692 6.90 -3.55 -13.13
C SER A 692 6.92 -3.78 -14.64
N LEU A 693 5.75 -3.98 -15.27
CA LEU A 693 5.64 -4.26 -16.70
C LEU A 693 5.16 -3.04 -17.46
N GLY A 694 6.01 -2.52 -18.36
CA GLY A 694 5.81 -1.25 -19.05
C GLY A 694 6.43 -0.04 -18.36
N HIS A 695 6.98 -0.22 -17.16
CA HIS A 695 7.79 0.77 -16.47
C HIS A 695 9.20 0.86 -17.08
N GLU A 696 9.65 2.09 -17.35
CA GLU A 696 10.96 2.37 -17.93
C GLU A 696 11.86 3.15 -16.98
N ASP A 697 12.93 2.51 -16.53
CA ASP A 697 13.91 3.06 -15.59
C ASP A 697 14.69 4.25 -16.20
N SER A 698 14.87 4.29 -17.53
CA SER A 698 15.54 5.40 -18.22
C SER A 698 14.81 6.72 -18.05
N HIS A 699 13.47 6.69 -18.08
CA HIS A 699 12.65 7.87 -17.80
C HIS A 699 12.82 8.31 -16.35
N TYR A 700 12.94 7.39 -15.39
CA TYR A 700 13.26 7.75 -14.01
C TYR A 700 14.63 8.41 -13.88
N GLN A 701 15.69 7.79 -14.44
CA GLN A 701 17.06 8.30 -14.33
C GLN A 701 17.17 9.71 -14.92
N GLY A 702 16.61 9.94 -16.10
CA GLY A 702 16.59 11.27 -16.71
C GLY A 702 15.71 12.28 -15.97
N THR A 703 14.62 11.83 -15.31
CA THR A 703 13.73 12.68 -14.52
C THR A 703 14.13 12.80 -13.06
N TYR A 704 15.30 12.33 -12.65
CA TYR A 704 15.85 12.61 -11.34
C TYR A 704 17.09 13.51 -11.43
N ASP A 705 17.43 14.01 -12.63
CA ASP A 705 18.50 14.97 -12.87
C ASP A 705 17.99 16.42 -12.77
N VAL A 706 18.82 17.33 -12.23
CA VAL A 706 18.48 18.77 -12.07
C VAL A 706 17.99 19.42 -13.36
N ALA A 707 18.57 19.04 -14.51
CA ALA A 707 18.22 19.59 -15.82
C ALA A 707 16.75 19.33 -16.21
N ALA A 708 16.16 18.22 -15.75
CA ALA A 708 14.78 17.86 -16.07
C ALA A 708 13.73 18.67 -15.28
N TYR A 709 14.13 19.34 -14.20
CA TYR A 709 13.23 20.14 -13.35
C TYR A 709 13.41 21.65 -13.51
N GLY A 710 14.29 22.12 -14.40
CA GLY A 710 14.47 23.56 -14.65
C GLY A 710 15.06 24.37 -13.48
N GLY A 711 15.52 23.71 -12.42
CA GLY A 711 16.00 24.34 -11.17
C GLY A 711 14.93 24.47 -10.09
N ALA A 712 15.34 24.79 -8.86
CA ALA A 712 14.41 24.99 -7.74
C ALA A 712 13.50 26.20 -8.02
N GLY A 713 12.18 25.98 -8.09
CA GLY A 713 11.16 27.00 -8.32
C GLY A 713 10.64 27.09 -9.77
N ALA A 714 11.12 26.28 -10.70
CA ALA A 714 10.72 26.35 -12.11
C ALA A 714 9.44 25.53 -12.37
N ALA A 715 8.29 26.19 -12.56
CA ALA A 715 7.01 25.52 -12.83
C ALA A 715 7.12 24.39 -13.87
N TYR A 716 6.50 23.24 -13.58
CA TYR A 716 6.43 22.14 -14.53
C TYR A 716 5.60 22.58 -15.75
N GLY A 717 6.26 22.85 -16.88
CA GLY A 717 5.63 23.44 -18.07
C GLY A 717 4.84 22.46 -18.95
N ALA A 718 4.67 21.20 -18.52
CA ALA A 718 3.97 20.21 -19.32
C ALA A 718 2.47 20.17 -18.97
N SER A 719 1.65 20.10 -20.01
CA SER A 719 0.19 20.15 -19.95
C SER A 719 -0.41 19.04 -20.81
N CYS A 720 -1.71 18.77 -20.64
CA CYS A 720 -2.46 17.92 -21.55
C CYS A 720 -3.11 18.76 -22.68
N PRO A 721 -2.96 18.35 -23.96
CA PRO A 721 -2.22 17.19 -24.45
C PRO A 721 -0.69 17.36 -24.35
N ALA A 722 0.02 16.26 -24.04
CA ALA A 722 1.46 16.27 -23.84
C ALA A 722 2.24 16.55 -25.13
N ALA A 723 3.39 17.23 -25.00
CA ALA A 723 4.33 17.40 -26.11
C ALA A 723 5.05 16.09 -26.48
N ASP A 724 5.36 15.26 -25.50
CA ASP A 724 5.88 13.90 -25.69
C ASP A 724 4.82 12.88 -25.24
N PRO A 725 4.23 12.10 -26.17
CA PRO A 725 3.27 11.07 -25.83
C PRO A 725 3.90 9.87 -25.09
N ASN A 726 5.24 9.80 -25.00
CA ASN A 726 5.92 8.72 -24.29
C ASN A 726 6.26 9.05 -22.84
N ASP A 727 6.10 10.30 -22.38
CA ASP A 727 6.34 10.67 -20.97
C ASP A 727 5.35 9.90 -20.07
N PRO A 728 5.81 8.91 -19.30
CA PRO A 728 4.91 8.03 -18.56
C PRO A 728 4.32 8.70 -17.31
N TYR A 729 4.75 9.93 -16.97
CA TYR A 729 4.31 10.63 -15.76
C TYR A 729 3.33 11.77 -16.03
N LEU A 730 2.90 11.94 -17.29
CA LEU A 730 1.78 12.79 -17.65
C LEU A 730 0.48 11.99 -17.71
N PRO A 731 -0.63 12.52 -17.16
CA PRO A 731 -1.91 11.81 -17.11
C PRO A 731 -2.74 11.90 -18.38
N CYS A 732 -2.18 12.39 -19.49
CA CYS A 732 -2.92 12.60 -20.73
C CYS A 732 -3.29 11.28 -21.42
N VAL A 733 -4.33 11.32 -22.26
CA VAL A 733 -4.86 10.13 -22.96
C VAL A 733 -3.77 9.41 -23.77
N GLU A 734 -3.00 10.14 -24.58
CA GLU A 734 -1.92 9.56 -25.40
C GLU A 734 -0.83 8.89 -24.55
N ASN A 735 -0.44 9.51 -23.44
CA ASN A 735 0.57 8.98 -22.53
C ASN A 735 0.10 7.68 -21.86
N ARG A 736 -1.15 7.64 -21.40
CA ARG A 736 -1.77 6.42 -20.86
C ARG A 736 -1.80 5.31 -21.91
N LEU A 737 -2.18 5.63 -23.15
CA LEU A 737 -2.20 4.67 -24.26
C LEU A 737 -0.81 4.16 -24.63
N ALA A 738 0.22 5.01 -24.60
CA ALA A 738 1.60 4.60 -24.83
C ALA A 738 2.10 3.63 -23.75
N VAL A 739 1.82 3.93 -22.47
CA VAL A 739 2.14 3.02 -21.35
C VAL A 739 1.34 1.73 -21.44
N PHE A 740 0.05 1.79 -21.78
CA PHE A 740 -0.78 0.60 -22.02
C PHE A 740 -0.20 -0.27 -23.13
N ASP A 741 0.09 0.30 -24.31
CA ASP A 741 0.59 -0.43 -25.47
C ASP A 741 1.94 -1.09 -25.16
N ARG A 742 2.84 -0.38 -24.47
CA ARG A 742 4.11 -0.94 -24.00
C ARG A 742 3.89 -2.09 -23.03
N SER A 743 3.04 -1.91 -22.03
CA SER A 743 2.77 -2.90 -20.98
C SER A 743 2.14 -4.17 -21.55
N ILE A 744 1.11 -4.05 -22.39
CA ILE A 744 0.41 -5.21 -22.97
C ILE A 744 1.30 -5.98 -23.95
N ARG A 745 2.13 -5.28 -24.73
CA ARG A 745 3.08 -5.92 -25.66
C ARG A 745 4.14 -6.72 -24.91
N GLN A 746 4.67 -6.17 -23.82
CA GLN A 746 5.59 -6.89 -22.93
C GLN A 746 4.90 -8.06 -22.20
N LEU A 747 3.61 -7.94 -21.88
CA LEU A 747 2.82 -9.05 -21.31
C LEU A 747 2.75 -10.23 -22.28
N LEU A 748 2.30 -9.95 -23.49
CA LEU A 748 2.10 -10.94 -24.56
C LEU A 748 3.40 -11.40 -25.22
N SER A 749 4.52 -10.72 -24.98
CA SER A 749 5.83 -11.07 -25.53
C SER A 749 6.89 -11.08 -24.43
N PRO A 750 6.96 -12.12 -23.59
CA PRO A 750 7.87 -12.15 -22.43
C PRO A 750 9.34 -11.88 -22.74
N ALA A 751 9.79 -12.19 -23.97
CA ALA A 751 11.15 -11.94 -24.43
C ALA A 751 11.51 -10.44 -24.57
N THR A 752 10.54 -9.52 -24.56
CA THR A 752 10.78 -8.07 -24.65
C THR A 752 10.77 -7.38 -23.28
N ARG A 753 10.53 -8.14 -22.21
CA ARG A 753 10.52 -7.61 -20.84
C ARG A 753 11.94 -7.23 -20.40
N ARG A 754 12.03 -6.28 -19.47
CA ARG A 754 13.28 -5.96 -18.78
C ARG A 754 13.85 -7.21 -18.11
N THR A 755 15.14 -7.47 -18.32
CA THR A 755 15.91 -8.55 -17.70
C THR A 755 16.98 -7.99 -16.77
N ASP A 756 17.33 -8.75 -15.72
CA ASP A 756 18.53 -8.55 -14.92
C ASP A 756 19.76 -8.95 -15.72
N ASP A 757 20.79 -8.11 -15.76
CA ASP A 757 22.09 -8.41 -16.37
C ASP A 757 23.15 -8.81 -15.34
N MET A 758 22.82 -8.78 -14.04
CA MET A 758 23.77 -9.06 -12.96
C MET A 758 23.76 -10.52 -12.48
N THR A 759 22.86 -11.36 -12.99
CA THR A 759 22.81 -12.79 -12.64
C THR A 759 23.75 -13.62 -13.52
N THR A 760 24.44 -14.61 -12.95
CA THR A 760 25.35 -15.51 -13.69
C THR A 760 24.61 -16.35 -14.74
N ALA A 761 23.46 -16.93 -14.37
CA ALA A 761 22.52 -17.54 -15.29
C ALA A 761 21.36 -16.57 -15.55
N PRO A 762 20.89 -16.41 -16.80
CA PRO A 762 19.76 -15.54 -17.11
C PRO A 762 18.50 -15.95 -16.35
N VAL A 763 17.81 -14.96 -15.76
CA VAL A 763 16.50 -15.14 -15.11
C VAL A 763 15.40 -14.49 -15.96
N PRO A 764 14.13 -14.94 -15.87
CA PRO A 764 13.04 -14.48 -16.72
C PRO A 764 12.44 -13.14 -16.26
N GLY A 765 13.30 -12.15 -15.95
CA GLY A 765 12.88 -10.85 -15.42
C GLY A 765 14.03 -10.12 -14.72
N TYR A 766 13.71 -9.14 -13.87
CA TYR A 766 14.70 -8.39 -13.09
C TYR A 766 14.51 -8.50 -11.58
N THR A 767 15.58 -8.24 -10.83
CA THR A 767 15.60 -8.13 -9.37
C THR A 767 15.64 -6.67 -8.94
N TYR A 768 14.99 -6.31 -7.82
CA TYR A 768 15.20 -5.00 -7.21
C TYR A 768 16.62 -4.89 -6.65
N ARG A 769 17.37 -3.89 -7.13
CA ARG A 769 18.77 -3.68 -6.80
C ARG A 769 19.03 -2.24 -6.39
N THR A 770 20.02 -2.02 -5.53
CA THR A 770 20.44 -0.67 -5.14
C THR A 770 20.92 0.13 -6.36
N SER A 771 20.42 1.35 -6.53
CA SER A 771 20.83 2.26 -7.61
C SER A 771 22.24 2.83 -7.41
N ALA A 772 22.69 2.89 -6.15
CA ALA A 772 23.94 3.47 -5.70
C ALA A 772 24.53 2.68 -4.51
N PRO A 773 25.82 2.85 -4.19
CA PRO A 773 26.37 2.41 -2.91
C PRO A 773 25.57 3.02 -1.76
N SER A 774 25.18 2.22 -0.78
CA SER A 774 24.27 2.67 0.28
C SER A 774 24.52 2.00 1.63
N CYS A 775 24.03 2.61 2.70
CA CYS A 775 24.07 2.06 4.05
C CYS A 775 22.70 2.09 4.71
N LEU A 776 22.42 1.11 5.56
CA LEU A 776 21.34 1.23 6.54
C LEU A 776 21.83 2.12 7.68
N ILE A 777 21.21 3.29 7.83
CA ILE A 777 21.60 4.32 8.79
C ILE A 777 20.47 4.53 9.79
N VAL A 778 20.78 4.42 11.09
CA VAL A 778 19.89 4.82 12.18
C VAL A 778 20.53 5.98 12.93
N PRO A 779 20.04 7.22 12.80
CA PRO A 779 20.60 8.38 13.48
C PRO A 779 20.54 8.21 15.00
N ALA A 780 21.52 8.82 15.69
CA ALA A 780 21.65 8.71 17.14
C ALA A 780 20.36 9.11 17.89
N GLY A 781 19.59 10.09 17.40
CA GLY A 781 18.33 10.53 18.02
C GLY A 781 17.23 9.47 18.10
N TYR A 782 17.28 8.45 17.23
CA TYR A 782 16.32 7.33 17.17
C TYR A 782 16.81 6.07 17.89
N MET A 783 18.07 6.05 18.35
CA MET A 783 18.62 4.90 19.06
C MET A 783 18.00 4.78 20.46
N PRO A 784 17.73 3.55 20.95
CA PRO A 784 17.23 3.37 22.32
C PRO A 784 18.14 4.03 23.35
N ASP A 785 17.57 4.59 24.43
CA ASP A 785 18.31 5.30 25.48
C ASP A 785 19.48 4.50 26.05
N GLY A 786 19.29 3.18 26.21
CA GLY A 786 20.35 2.28 26.63
C GLY A 786 21.53 2.29 25.67
N VAL A 787 21.28 2.24 24.36
CA VAL A 787 22.32 2.27 23.32
C VAL A 787 23.06 3.61 23.32
N ARG A 788 22.32 4.73 23.39
CA ARG A 788 22.91 6.08 23.43
C ARG A 788 23.89 6.26 24.60
N ARG A 789 23.53 5.77 25.79
CA ARG A 789 24.38 5.82 27.00
C ARG A 789 25.68 5.03 26.86
N PHE A 790 25.72 4.00 26.01
CA PHE A 790 26.87 3.15 25.78
C PHE A 790 27.51 3.34 24.40
N ALA A 791 27.22 4.46 23.71
CA ALA A 791 27.74 4.74 22.37
C ALA A 791 29.27 4.59 22.27
N GLY A 792 30.03 5.18 23.19
CA GLY A 792 31.50 5.09 23.22
C GLY A 792 32.02 3.64 23.35
N PRO A 793 31.59 2.86 24.36
CA PRO A 793 31.91 1.44 24.44
C PRO A 793 31.49 0.61 23.22
N LEU A 794 30.29 0.84 22.67
CA LEU A 794 29.78 0.14 21.49
C LEU A 794 30.62 0.44 20.25
N ASN A 795 30.99 1.70 20.02
CA ASN A 795 31.89 2.10 18.94
C ASN A 795 33.28 1.44 19.09
N ARG A 796 33.82 1.31 20.31
CA ARG A 796 35.10 0.60 20.51
C ARG A 796 35.02 -0.90 20.21
N LEU A 797 33.90 -1.53 20.53
CA LEU A 797 33.70 -2.97 20.34
C LEU A 797 33.29 -3.34 18.91
N ALA A 798 32.47 -2.49 18.29
CA ALA A 798 31.83 -2.72 17.00
C ALA A 798 31.78 -1.41 16.21
N GLY A 799 32.94 -0.76 16.02
CA GLY A 799 33.07 0.48 15.25
C GLY A 799 32.71 0.34 13.77
N TRP A 800 32.58 -0.89 13.28
CA TRP A 800 32.03 -1.22 11.97
C TRP A 800 30.49 -1.08 11.90
N ALA A 801 29.81 -0.97 13.05
CA ALA A 801 28.36 -0.83 13.16
C ALA A 801 27.94 0.46 13.86
N PHE A 802 28.67 0.90 14.89
CA PHE A 802 28.29 2.06 15.69
C PHE A 802 29.28 3.20 15.48
N ALA A 803 28.79 4.37 15.09
CA ALA A 803 29.59 5.58 14.98
C ALA A 803 29.86 6.21 16.37
N PRO A 804 30.81 7.17 16.49
CA PRO A 804 31.16 7.79 17.77
C PRO A 804 30.02 8.55 18.46
N ASP A 805 29.06 9.07 17.69
CA ASP A 805 27.86 9.74 18.20
C ASP A 805 26.75 8.77 18.61
N GLY A 806 26.96 7.47 18.39
CA GLY A 806 26.02 6.39 18.72
C GLY A 806 25.06 6.00 17.60
N SER A 807 25.15 6.58 16.41
CA SER A 807 24.36 6.12 15.26
C SER A 807 24.75 4.69 14.84
N LEU A 808 23.80 3.95 14.26
CA LEU A 808 24.04 2.64 13.67
C LEU A 808 24.22 2.77 12.16
N HIS A 809 25.32 2.28 11.62
CA HIS A 809 25.67 2.24 10.20
C HIS A 809 25.97 0.79 9.80
N LEU A 810 25.11 0.18 8.98
CA LEU A 810 25.38 -1.14 8.39
C LEU A 810 25.59 -0.99 6.87
N GLY A 811 26.77 -1.40 6.42
CA GLY A 811 27.20 -1.25 5.03
C GLY A 811 28.70 -0.94 4.93
N PRO A 812 29.16 -0.40 3.79
CA PRO A 812 28.36 -0.04 2.62
C PRO A 812 27.95 -1.26 1.78
N PHE A 813 26.70 -1.30 1.36
CA PHE A 813 26.21 -2.20 0.33
C PHE A 813 26.63 -1.62 -1.04
N PRO A 814 27.25 -2.41 -1.93
CA PRO A 814 27.64 -1.92 -3.25
C PRO A 814 26.41 -1.60 -4.10
N LYS A 815 26.60 -0.80 -5.16
CA LYS A 815 25.60 -0.65 -6.23
C LYS A 815 25.24 -2.02 -6.81
N GLY A 816 23.97 -2.26 -7.11
CA GLY A 816 23.51 -3.54 -7.64
C GLY A 816 23.22 -4.61 -6.57
N PHE A 817 23.37 -4.29 -5.28
CA PHE A 817 23.02 -5.20 -4.19
C PHE A 817 21.52 -5.53 -4.22
N PRO A 818 21.11 -6.81 -4.16
CA PRO A 818 19.70 -7.20 -4.22
C PRO A 818 18.96 -6.75 -2.94
N VAL A 819 18.11 -5.73 -3.06
CA VAL A 819 17.44 -5.07 -1.92
C VAL A 819 16.64 -6.08 -1.10
N ASN A 820 15.87 -6.94 -1.77
CA ASN A 820 15.03 -7.94 -1.12
C ASN A 820 15.84 -9.05 -0.42
N ALA A 821 17.12 -9.23 -0.71
CA ALA A 821 17.94 -10.17 0.07
C ALA A 821 18.01 -9.72 1.53
N LEU A 822 18.14 -8.41 1.79
CA LEU A 822 18.08 -7.87 3.14
C LEU A 822 16.64 -7.68 3.62
N ALA A 823 15.78 -7.05 2.81
CA ALA A 823 14.44 -6.66 3.24
C ALA A 823 13.52 -7.85 3.54
N ASN A 824 13.71 -9.00 2.90
CA ASN A 824 12.89 -10.19 3.13
C ASN A 824 13.43 -11.08 4.26
N THR A 825 14.43 -10.64 5.03
CA THR A 825 15.03 -11.46 6.09
C THR A 825 14.01 -11.72 7.20
N LYS A 826 13.63 -12.99 7.40
CA LYS A 826 12.68 -13.40 8.43
C LYS A 826 13.36 -13.39 9.80
N LEU A 827 13.16 -12.32 10.56
CA LEU A 827 13.79 -12.19 11.90
C LEU A 827 13.04 -12.98 12.98
N LEU A 828 11.72 -13.10 12.85
CA LEU A 828 10.87 -13.84 13.78
C LEU A 828 10.09 -14.92 13.03
N PRO A 829 9.83 -16.07 13.66
CA PRO A 829 8.96 -17.08 13.07
C PRO A 829 7.51 -16.57 12.96
N ASP A 830 6.76 -17.11 12.02
CA ASP A 830 5.33 -16.74 11.85
C ASP A 830 4.48 -17.40 12.96
N ASN A 831 3.28 -16.88 13.19
CA ASN A 831 2.38 -17.38 14.24
C ASN A 831 1.95 -18.85 14.02
N ASP A 832 1.88 -19.28 12.76
CA ASP A 832 1.47 -20.62 12.35
C ASP A 832 2.64 -21.54 11.97
N GLU A 833 3.88 -21.19 12.33
CA GLU A 833 5.06 -22.03 12.09
C GLU A 833 5.23 -23.11 13.19
N ASP A 834 5.08 -24.38 12.85
CA ASP A 834 5.10 -25.50 13.81
C ASP A 834 6.46 -25.72 14.51
N ASP A 835 7.58 -25.47 13.82
CA ASP A 835 8.95 -25.66 14.35
C ASP A 835 9.70 -24.33 14.53
N MET A 836 9.27 -23.56 15.52
CA MET A 836 9.90 -22.31 15.95
C MET A 836 11.40 -22.47 16.26
N LEU A 837 11.81 -23.64 16.80
CA LEU A 837 13.21 -23.91 17.14
C LEU A 837 14.08 -24.04 15.90
N ALA A 838 13.57 -24.62 14.81
CA ALA A 838 14.28 -24.67 13.53
C ALA A 838 14.53 -23.27 12.95
N HIS A 839 13.59 -22.33 13.09
CA HIS A 839 13.79 -20.93 12.71
C HIS A 839 14.97 -20.30 13.45
N TYR A 840 14.97 -20.37 14.79
CA TYR A 840 16.08 -19.81 15.57
C TYR A 840 17.41 -20.51 15.31
N LYS A 841 17.42 -21.83 15.09
CA LYS A 841 18.63 -22.56 14.67
C LYS A 841 19.19 -22.01 13.36
N ARG A 842 18.34 -21.77 12.34
CA ARG A 842 18.76 -21.17 11.06
C ARG A 842 19.39 -19.79 11.26
N LEU A 843 18.77 -18.92 12.06
CA LEU A 843 19.33 -17.61 12.41
C LEU A 843 20.70 -17.72 13.10
N ILE A 844 20.82 -18.59 14.12
CA ILE A 844 22.07 -18.81 14.85
C ILE A 844 23.15 -19.34 13.91
N SER A 845 22.82 -20.27 13.01
CA SER A 845 23.75 -20.82 12.03
C SER A 845 24.22 -19.79 10.99
N ALA A 846 23.37 -18.85 10.59
CA ALA A 846 23.73 -17.78 9.67
C ALA A 846 24.50 -16.62 10.35
N SER A 847 24.35 -16.45 11.67
CA SER A 847 24.87 -15.30 12.42
C SER A 847 26.38 -15.06 12.25
N PRO A 848 27.28 -16.07 12.30
CA PRO A 848 28.70 -15.85 12.09
C PRO A 848 29.04 -15.28 10.70
N THR A 849 28.34 -15.75 9.66
CA THR A 849 28.50 -15.27 8.28
C THR A 849 28.03 -13.83 8.16
N LEU A 850 26.84 -13.52 8.69
CA LEU A 850 26.28 -12.16 8.66
C LEU A 850 27.18 -11.17 9.40
N ILE A 851 27.52 -11.45 10.66
CA ILE A 851 28.37 -10.58 11.49
C ILE A 851 29.75 -10.43 10.84
N GLY A 852 30.35 -11.53 10.37
CA GLY A 852 31.64 -11.51 9.71
C GLY A 852 31.64 -10.70 8.40
N ALA A 853 30.56 -10.76 7.62
CA ALA A 853 30.41 -9.96 6.41
C ALA A 853 30.22 -8.48 6.73
N PHE A 854 29.29 -8.11 7.63
CA PHE A 854 29.06 -6.72 8.01
C PHE A 854 30.29 -6.08 8.67
N ALA A 855 31.00 -6.81 9.52
CA ALA A 855 32.26 -6.32 10.11
C ALA A 855 33.34 -6.07 9.06
N LYS A 856 33.40 -6.89 8.01
CA LYS A 856 34.31 -6.67 6.87
C LYS A 856 33.89 -5.51 5.98
N LEU A 857 32.59 -5.23 5.83
CA LEU A 857 32.10 -4.04 5.12
C LEU A 857 32.53 -2.75 5.84
N GLY A 858 32.54 -2.77 7.18
CA GLY A 858 33.29 -1.79 7.97
C GLY A 858 32.57 -0.49 8.31
N GLY A 859 31.31 -0.30 7.92
CA GLY A 859 30.47 0.83 8.38
C GLY A 859 30.83 2.19 7.77
N GLN A 860 31.52 2.19 6.63
CA GLN A 860 31.93 3.41 5.92
C GLN A 860 30.75 3.97 5.13
N CYS A 861 30.06 4.95 5.70
CA CYS A 861 28.73 5.39 5.27
C CYS A 861 28.59 6.90 5.09
N SER A 862 29.67 7.69 5.24
CA SER A 862 29.63 9.10 4.88
C SER A 862 29.45 9.26 3.36
N PRO A 863 28.90 10.38 2.88
CA PRO A 863 28.81 10.64 1.44
C PRO A 863 30.16 10.52 0.73
N GLU A 864 31.24 11.02 1.34
CA GLU A 864 32.60 10.93 0.81
C GLU A 864 33.10 9.48 0.75
N GLU A 865 32.82 8.69 1.79
CA GLU A 865 33.18 7.27 1.84
C GLU A 865 32.42 6.45 0.80
N LEU A 866 31.11 6.67 0.67
CA LEU A 866 30.27 5.99 -0.32
C LEU A 866 30.68 6.33 -1.76
N SER A 867 31.19 7.54 -1.99
CA SER A 867 31.73 7.96 -3.29
C SER A 867 33.15 7.42 -3.58
N ASN A 868 33.84 6.86 -2.60
CA ASN A 868 35.23 6.43 -2.75
C ASN A 868 35.32 5.09 -3.53
N PRO A 869 36.00 5.04 -4.69
CA PRO A 869 36.11 3.82 -5.50
C PRO A 869 36.76 2.64 -4.77
N THR A 870 37.68 2.91 -3.83
CA THR A 870 38.35 1.86 -3.05
C THR A 870 37.38 1.20 -2.06
N VAL A 871 36.52 2.01 -1.42
CA VAL A 871 35.48 1.52 -0.50
C VAL A 871 34.46 0.68 -1.26
N GLN A 872 34.02 1.15 -2.43
CA GLN A 872 33.09 0.40 -3.28
C GLN A 872 33.67 -0.94 -3.75
N ALA A 873 34.89 -0.95 -4.29
CA ALA A 873 35.55 -2.18 -4.74
C ALA A 873 35.75 -3.19 -3.59
N HIS A 874 36.05 -2.69 -2.38
CA HIS A 874 36.13 -3.52 -1.18
C HIS A 874 34.76 -4.10 -0.80
N ALA A 875 33.69 -3.29 -0.81
CA ALA A 875 32.33 -3.75 -0.53
C ALA A 875 31.88 -4.84 -1.51
N GLU A 876 32.10 -4.65 -2.81
CA GLU A 876 31.82 -5.66 -3.85
C GLU A 876 32.58 -6.97 -3.58
N LYS A 877 33.86 -6.87 -3.23
CA LYS A 877 34.69 -8.02 -2.89
C LYS A 877 34.14 -8.75 -1.67
N VAL A 878 33.78 -8.03 -0.60
CA VAL A 878 33.24 -8.61 0.63
C VAL A 878 31.91 -9.32 0.36
N VAL A 879 30.97 -8.68 -0.35
CA VAL A 879 29.68 -9.29 -0.69
C VAL A 879 29.87 -10.57 -1.50
N ARG A 880 30.81 -10.58 -2.46
CA ARG A 880 31.11 -11.74 -3.31
C ARG A 880 31.78 -12.88 -2.55
N GLU A 881 32.70 -12.59 -1.63
CA GLU A 881 33.59 -13.60 -1.02
C GLU A 881 33.09 -14.14 0.33
N THR A 882 32.12 -13.49 0.98
CA THR A 882 31.67 -13.88 2.34
C THR A 882 30.46 -14.80 2.38
N GLY A 883 29.74 -14.98 1.27
CA GLY A 883 28.46 -15.70 1.27
C GLY A 883 27.33 -14.93 1.96
N LEU A 884 27.45 -13.60 2.10
CA LEU A 884 26.44 -12.75 2.71
C LEU A 884 25.06 -12.94 2.05
N ILE A 885 25.00 -12.91 0.72
CA ILE A 885 23.74 -13.05 -0.02
C ILE A 885 23.14 -14.44 0.20
N ASP A 886 23.93 -15.50 0.13
CA ASP A 886 23.44 -16.87 0.33
C ASP A 886 22.87 -17.06 1.75
N ALA A 887 23.53 -16.49 2.76
CA ALA A 887 23.04 -16.49 4.14
C ALA A 887 21.71 -15.76 4.28
N LEU A 888 21.57 -14.60 3.62
CA LEU A 888 20.33 -13.83 3.60
C LEU A 888 19.20 -14.55 2.85
N VAL A 889 19.48 -15.16 1.70
CA VAL A 889 18.53 -15.98 0.94
C VAL A 889 18.03 -17.15 1.78
N GLY A 890 18.91 -17.82 2.54
CA GLY A 890 18.53 -18.91 3.44
C GLY A 890 17.66 -18.49 4.63
N LEU A 891 17.60 -17.19 4.93
CA LEU A 891 16.74 -16.60 5.96
C LEU A 891 15.51 -15.88 5.36
N SER A 892 15.37 -15.86 4.05
CA SER A 892 14.33 -15.09 3.37
C SER A 892 12.95 -15.67 3.63
N LYS A 893 11.99 -14.81 3.99
CA LYS A 893 10.57 -15.17 4.08
C LYS A 893 9.98 -15.46 2.70
N CYS A 894 10.42 -14.71 1.69
CA CYS A 894 10.07 -14.96 0.30
C CYS A 894 11.32 -14.84 -0.59
N PRO A 895 11.89 -15.97 -1.04
CA PRO A 895 13.07 -16.00 -1.89
C PRO A 895 12.75 -15.85 -3.41
N ASP A 896 11.58 -15.29 -3.76
CA ASP A 896 11.26 -14.96 -5.15
C ASP A 896 11.66 -13.52 -5.48
N TYR A 897 12.86 -13.37 -6.04
CA TYR A 897 13.47 -12.07 -6.32
C TYR A 897 13.11 -11.51 -7.69
N VAL A 898 12.46 -12.28 -8.57
CA VAL A 898 12.12 -11.85 -9.93
C VAL A 898 10.76 -11.17 -9.94
N VAL A 899 10.74 -9.86 -10.17
CA VAL A 899 9.57 -9.01 -9.83
C VAL A 899 8.59 -8.79 -10.98
N ASN A 900 9.03 -9.01 -12.21
CA ASN A 900 8.24 -8.83 -13.45
C ASN A 900 8.02 -10.14 -14.22
N ARG A 901 8.14 -11.29 -13.55
CA ARG A 901 7.94 -12.61 -14.17
C ARG A 901 6.56 -12.77 -14.79
N GLY A 902 5.52 -12.21 -14.15
CA GLY A 902 4.17 -12.20 -14.71
C GLY A 902 3.57 -13.59 -14.94
N HIS A 903 2.60 -13.65 -15.86
CA HIS A 903 2.10 -14.93 -16.38
C HIS A 903 2.49 -15.14 -17.86
N LEU A 904 2.30 -16.36 -18.36
CA LEU A 904 2.57 -16.75 -19.74
C LEU A 904 1.31 -16.89 -20.62
N PHE A 905 0.11 -16.71 -20.06
CA PHE A 905 -1.13 -16.70 -20.84
C PHE A 905 -1.04 -15.68 -21.99
N GLY A 906 -1.32 -16.13 -23.22
CA GLY A 906 -1.27 -15.31 -24.43
C GLY A 906 0.12 -15.15 -25.07
N ALA A 907 1.19 -15.72 -24.49
CA ALA A 907 2.54 -15.58 -25.01
C ALA A 907 2.76 -16.31 -26.36
N ASP A 908 2.06 -17.42 -26.56
CA ASP A 908 2.09 -18.30 -27.72
C ASP A 908 1.18 -17.84 -28.87
N LEU A 909 0.36 -16.80 -28.66
CA LEU A 909 -0.47 -16.21 -29.71
C LEU A 909 0.37 -15.75 -30.90
N SER A 910 -0.20 -15.88 -32.10
CA SER A 910 0.38 -15.29 -33.30
C SER A 910 0.49 -13.76 -33.17
N SER A 911 1.42 -13.12 -33.89
CA SER A 911 1.54 -11.65 -33.86
C SER A 911 0.22 -10.96 -34.24
N SER A 912 -0.53 -11.50 -35.21
CA SER A 912 -1.85 -10.97 -35.58
C SER A 912 -2.89 -11.13 -34.47
N ASP A 913 -2.88 -12.26 -33.75
CA ASP A 913 -3.81 -12.47 -32.63
C ASP A 913 -3.48 -11.60 -31.43
N LYS A 914 -2.19 -11.32 -31.19
CA LYS A 914 -1.75 -10.35 -30.17
C LYS A 914 -2.29 -8.96 -30.48
N GLU A 915 -2.15 -8.47 -31.71
CA GLU A 915 -2.71 -7.17 -32.12
C GLU A 915 -4.24 -7.15 -32.05
N ALA A 916 -4.90 -8.24 -32.43
CA ALA A 916 -6.35 -8.37 -32.33
C ALA A 916 -6.83 -8.30 -30.88
N LEU A 917 -6.17 -9.01 -29.97
CA LEU A 917 -6.46 -8.96 -28.54
C LEU A 917 -6.25 -7.54 -27.99
N ILE A 918 -5.11 -6.90 -28.29
CA ILE A 918 -4.82 -5.51 -27.87
C ILE A 918 -5.91 -4.55 -28.35
N ALA A 919 -6.38 -4.70 -29.60
CA ALA A 919 -7.45 -3.89 -30.16
C ALA A 919 -8.77 -4.03 -29.40
N TYR A 920 -9.10 -5.25 -28.96
CA TYR A 920 -10.33 -5.51 -28.19
C TYR A 920 -10.22 -5.04 -26.74
N LEU A 921 -9.06 -5.21 -26.08
CA LEU A 921 -8.83 -4.74 -24.71
C LEU A 921 -8.98 -3.21 -24.57
N LYS A 922 -8.77 -2.44 -25.63
CA LYS A 922 -9.01 -0.99 -25.63
C LYS A 922 -10.51 -0.61 -25.57
N GLN A 923 -11.41 -1.57 -25.77
CA GLN A 923 -12.86 -1.37 -25.65
C GLN A 923 -13.36 -1.51 -24.20
N PHE A 924 -12.49 -1.95 -23.27
CA PHE A 924 -12.85 -2.30 -21.89
C PHE A 924 -12.89 -1.11 -20.94
#